data_AF-A0A928W3K6-F1
#
_entry.id   AF-A0A928W3K6-F1
#
_cell.length_a   1.000
_cell.length_b   1.000
_cell.length_c   1.000
_cell.angle_alpha   90.00
_cell.angle_beta   90.00
_cell.angle_gamma   90.00
#
_symmetry.space_group_name_H-M   'P 1'
#
loop_
_entity.id
_entity.type
_entity.pdbx_description
1 polymer ?
#
loop_
_entity_poly.entity_id
_entity_poly.type
_entity_poly.pdbx_seq_one_letter_code
_entity_poly.pdbx_strand_id
1 'polypeptide(L)'
;MNHSDSQNSLSNSRSKVTGEAAAIGQLLNKRYRIIKVLGSGSFGPTYLAADTHRPGLPHCVVKQLCPYASGVESLRTARRLFQKEAEILEKLGKHDRLPQLLAYFEENHQLYLVKEFIPGHPLTDEIVPGHPLTSSEVGEILRSVLEILVFVHGQGVIHRDIKPANLIRRQEDKALVLIDFGSVKEIGNLINGDRTRTVAAGTPVYMPVEQFQGNPQFNSDLYALGTIAVQALTGLSAQSLPKLQNLESRVCWRDRCQVEAGLADIIDKMVEYSSGQRYGSASEVLSALDEMEAEVTRMPSSTASTVKTDASKASILVRAIPGSSFHPQQKPSRSWILRRAGLGAVVLILLGAGGWGLKMLPGLGNVEKLYLLGEEKMTEGDESGALADFDRAISIAPEEATGYYKRGNAHYDLGNLDEAIADYTQAIQLDPTQVDFYYNRGWARSQLKDFQGAIDDFDRAIELKPNDADAFYQRGLAAYDLGDYQAAINDYTQAILFDAENPNAYQSRGLAYSALGDKQKAMADYTQAIAVDAENPMAYYSRGRARYALGDYTGALEDYTRTLELDDRNADAYTNRCSVQLNLGKYDRAIADCTRGLEIDPRAWVAYSNRCVARYNLQQYPEAIEDCTQALELSPNHAKAYSNRGMARTALGQIEAAIDDYTQAIRLNPHDAVAYSNRGLAYAESKDYRKAIEDQTQAIRLNPELGVAYFNRGTIRRQMNDRPGAIEDFQRAATTCLDRGMVSCYDNAQSEIGQLK
;
A
#
# COMPACT_ATOMS: atom_id res chain seq x y z
N MET A 1 7.34 35.27 -19.17
CA MET A 1 5.89 35.14 -19.38
C MET A 1 5.57 33.64 -19.43
N ASN A 2 4.88 33.19 -18.37
CA ASN A 2 4.07 31.98 -18.19
C ASN A 2 4.45 30.67 -18.91
N HIS A 3 4.89 29.67 -18.13
CA HIS A 3 4.22 28.35 -18.04
C HIS A 3 4.82 27.53 -16.89
N SER A 4 4.23 27.63 -15.69
CA SER A 4 4.49 26.70 -14.58
C SER A 4 3.34 26.74 -13.58
N ASP A 5 2.18 26.18 -13.93
CA ASP A 5 1.08 25.94 -12.99
C ASP A 5 0.17 24.82 -13.53
N SER A 6 0.59 23.56 -13.37
CA SER A 6 -0.34 22.41 -13.49
C SER A 6 0.13 21.11 -12.80
N GLN A 7 1.30 21.06 -12.16
CA GLN A 7 1.79 19.84 -11.49
C GLN A 7 1.57 19.77 -9.97
N ASN A 8 1.04 20.81 -9.32
CA ASN A 8 0.90 20.85 -7.85
C ASN A 8 -0.45 20.38 -7.29
N SER A 9 -1.39 19.90 -8.12
CA SER A 9 -2.73 19.48 -7.68
C SER A 9 -2.92 17.95 -7.57
N LEU A 10 -2.00 17.15 -8.11
CA LEU A 10 -2.10 15.67 -8.13
C LEU A 10 -1.20 14.97 -7.10
N SER A 11 -0.19 15.65 -6.55
CA SER A 11 0.64 15.13 -5.44
C SER A 11 -0.04 15.27 -4.07
N ASN A 12 -1.05 16.14 -3.96
CA ASN A 12 -1.69 16.51 -2.68
C ASN A 12 -2.87 15.61 -2.27
N SER A 13 -3.37 14.75 -3.16
CA SER A 13 -4.41 13.75 -2.83
C SER A 13 -3.84 12.39 -2.44
N ARG A 14 -2.65 12.03 -2.94
CA ARG A 14 -1.97 10.76 -2.62
C ARG A 14 -1.37 10.72 -1.22
N SER A 15 -0.92 11.85 -0.67
CA SER A 15 -0.38 11.92 0.71
C SER A 15 -1.46 11.85 1.80
N LYS A 16 -2.69 12.27 1.48
CA LYS A 16 -3.81 12.35 2.42
C LYS A 16 -4.38 10.96 2.76
N VAL A 17 -4.49 10.09 1.76
CA VAL A 17 -4.99 8.71 1.91
C VAL A 17 -3.98 7.80 2.61
N THR A 18 -2.67 8.02 2.41
CA THR A 18 -1.62 7.21 3.03
C THR A 18 -1.38 7.54 4.51
N GLY A 19 -1.69 8.77 4.95
CA GLY A 19 -1.58 9.16 6.37
C GLY A 19 -2.77 8.72 7.24
N GLU A 20 -3.98 8.66 6.66
CA GLU A 20 -5.21 8.28 7.38
C GLU A 20 -5.25 6.78 7.74
N ALA A 21 -4.73 5.91 6.87
CA ALA A 21 -4.59 4.47 7.16
C ALA A 21 -3.45 4.18 8.16
N ALA A 22 -2.41 5.02 8.21
CA ALA A 22 -1.26 4.85 9.10
C ALA A 22 -1.57 5.17 10.58
N ALA A 23 -2.65 5.90 10.86
CA ALA A 23 -3.05 6.28 12.21
C ALA A 23 -3.89 5.20 12.92
N ILE A 24 -4.57 4.30 12.19
CA ILE A 24 -5.42 3.27 12.80
C ILE A 24 -4.57 2.29 13.60
N GLY A 25 -4.97 2.02 14.85
CA GLY A 25 -4.21 1.21 15.79
C GLY A 25 -3.11 1.98 16.54
N GLN A 26 -2.77 3.22 16.15
CA GLN A 26 -1.80 4.04 16.87
C GLN A 26 -2.28 4.33 18.30
N LEU A 27 -1.37 4.17 19.27
CA LEU A 27 -1.61 4.47 20.67
C LEU A 27 -1.07 5.86 21.01
N LEU A 28 -1.97 6.81 21.25
CA LEU A 28 -1.64 8.19 21.63
C LEU A 28 -1.60 8.33 23.14
N ASN A 29 -0.59 9.07 23.64
CA ASN A 29 -0.35 9.31 25.05
C ASN A 29 -0.39 8.02 25.90
N LYS A 30 0.04 6.90 25.31
CA LYS A 30 -0.01 5.54 25.88
C LYS A 30 -1.41 5.08 26.36
N ARG A 31 -2.49 5.76 25.97
CA ARG A 31 -3.83 5.57 26.54
C ARG A 31 -4.94 5.50 25.49
N TYR A 32 -4.86 6.31 24.44
CA TYR A 32 -5.94 6.43 23.47
C TYR A 32 -5.56 5.73 22.18
N ARG A 33 -6.18 4.58 21.90
CA ARG A 33 -5.89 3.82 20.69
C ARG A 33 -6.85 4.19 19.58
N ILE A 34 -6.35 4.70 18.47
CA ILE A 34 -7.17 5.12 17.32
C ILE A 34 -7.85 3.90 16.71
N ILE A 35 -9.18 3.98 16.57
CA ILE A 35 -10.03 2.94 15.98
C ILE A 35 -10.35 3.29 14.53
N LYS A 36 -10.81 4.51 14.26
CA LYS A 36 -11.16 4.97 12.91
C LYS A 36 -11.06 6.49 12.78
N VAL A 37 -10.91 6.97 11.56
CA VAL A 37 -11.03 8.39 11.23
C VAL A 37 -12.52 8.75 11.16
N LEU A 38 -12.95 9.79 11.87
CA LEU A 38 -14.31 10.34 11.84
C LEU A 38 -14.48 11.46 10.81
N GLY A 39 -13.40 12.19 10.51
CA GLY A 39 -13.39 13.24 9.50
C GLY A 39 -12.10 14.04 9.51
N SER A 40 -11.85 14.86 8.49
CA SER A 40 -10.70 15.77 8.42
C SER A 40 -11.15 17.21 8.17
N GLY A 41 -10.88 18.08 9.14
CA GLY A 41 -11.19 19.52 9.07
C GLY A 41 -9.99 20.36 8.64
N SER A 42 -10.17 21.68 8.55
CA SER A 42 -9.10 22.66 8.26
C SER A 42 -7.96 22.64 9.29
N PHE A 43 -8.20 22.05 10.45
CA PHE A 43 -7.28 22.00 11.58
C PHE A 43 -6.64 20.62 11.79
N GLY A 44 -7.02 19.61 11.01
CA GLY A 44 -6.48 18.25 11.13
C GLY A 44 -7.57 17.18 11.25
N PRO A 45 -7.16 15.91 11.35
CA PRO A 45 -8.07 14.77 11.44
C PRO A 45 -8.69 14.63 12.84
N THR A 46 -9.93 14.15 12.87
CA THR A 46 -10.65 13.74 14.08
C THR A 46 -10.81 12.22 14.04
N TYR A 47 -10.49 11.57 15.15
CA TYR A 47 -10.51 10.11 15.28
C TYR A 47 -11.52 9.65 16.33
N LEU A 48 -12.08 8.46 16.12
CA LEU A 48 -12.64 7.64 17.19
C LEU A 48 -11.50 6.85 17.81
N ALA A 49 -11.39 6.83 19.14
CA ALA A 49 -10.39 6.07 19.86
C ALA A 49 -10.99 5.32 21.05
N ALA A 50 -10.36 4.22 21.46
CA ALA A 50 -10.65 3.52 22.72
C ALA A 50 -9.71 4.03 23.82
N ASP A 51 -10.26 4.29 25.02
CA ASP A 51 -9.47 4.52 26.23
C ASP A 51 -9.01 3.17 26.81
N THR A 52 -7.75 2.81 26.56
CA THR A 52 -7.19 1.51 26.94
C THR A 52 -6.96 1.35 28.44
N HIS A 53 -7.02 2.44 29.21
CA HIS A 53 -6.82 2.42 30.66
C HIS A 53 -8.12 2.23 31.44
N ARG A 54 -9.28 2.22 30.78
CA ARG A 54 -10.58 2.05 31.42
C ARG A 54 -11.17 0.68 31.09
N PRO A 55 -11.74 -0.04 32.08
CA PRO A 55 -12.45 -1.29 31.83
C PRO A 55 -13.53 -1.11 30.75
N GLY A 56 -13.62 -2.07 29.83
CA GLY A 56 -14.59 -2.03 28.73
C GLY A 56 -14.20 -1.16 27.53
N LEU A 57 -12.99 -0.59 27.51
CA LEU A 57 -12.43 0.16 26.37
C LEU A 57 -13.38 1.23 25.81
N PRO A 58 -13.92 2.14 26.65
CA PRO A 58 -14.93 3.10 26.22
C PRO A 58 -14.42 4.00 25.10
N HIS A 59 -15.31 4.31 24.16
CA HIS A 59 -15.00 5.16 23.02
C HIS A 59 -14.90 6.64 23.40
N CYS A 60 -13.99 7.36 22.75
CA CYS A 60 -13.80 8.80 22.86
C CYS A 60 -13.42 9.39 21.49
N VAL A 61 -13.54 10.71 21.38
CA VAL A 61 -13.14 11.46 20.17
C VAL A 61 -11.78 12.09 20.42
N VAL A 62 -10.82 11.86 19.53
CA VAL A 62 -9.50 12.52 19.55
C VAL A 62 -9.37 13.43 18.35
N LYS A 63 -9.32 14.74 18.58
CA LYS A 63 -9.10 15.76 17.54
C LYS A 63 -7.60 16.09 17.52
N GLN A 64 -6.93 15.81 16.39
CA GLN A 64 -5.53 16.14 16.17
C GLN A 64 -5.42 17.48 15.43
N LEU A 65 -4.53 18.35 15.92
CA LEU A 65 -4.21 19.59 15.25
C LEU A 65 -2.97 19.43 14.36
N CYS A 66 -3.13 19.45 13.03
CA CYS A 66 -2.02 19.42 12.07
C CYS A 66 -1.74 20.84 11.56
N PRO A 67 -0.65 21.50 11.96
CA PRO A 67 -0.32 22.82 11.45
C PRO A 67 0.25 22.73 10.02
N TYR A 68 -0.61 22.83 9.01
CA TYR A 68 -0.23 22.78 7.59
C TYR A 68 0.38 24.09 7.04
N ALA A 69 0.71 25.07 7.89
CA ALA A 69 1.28 26.34 7.46
C ALA A 69 2.67 26.55 8.07
N SER A 70 3.67 26.68 7.21
CA SER A 70 5.09 26.97 7.50
C SER A 70 5.36 28.38 8.05
N GLY A 71 4.35 29.02 8.67
CA GLY A 71 4.44 30.35 9.26
C GLY A 71 4.23 30.34 10.77
N VAL A 72 5.12 31.00 11.52
CA VAL A 72 5.09 31.09 12.99
C VAL A 72 3.77 31.68 13.52
N GLU A 73 3.13 32.59 12.80
CA GLU A 73 1.85 33.21 13.20
C GLU A 73 0.64 32.27 13.05
N SER A 74 0.60 31.45 12.00
CA SER A 74 -0.47 30.47 11.78
C SER A 74 -0.45 29.38 12.85
N LEU A 75 0.75 28.93 13.23
CA LEU A 75 0.99 27.99 14.34
C LEU A 75 0.52 28.57 15.68
N ARG A 76 0.88 29.83 15.99
CA ARG A 76 0.42 30.52 17.21
C ARG A 76 -1.09 30.65 17.26
N THR A 77 -1.72 31.01 16.14
CA THR A 77 -3.18 31.15 16.05
C THR A 77 -3.90 29.82 16.26
N ALA A 78 -3.40 28.75 15.62
CA ALA A 78 -3.98 27.42 15.74
C ALA A 78 -3.86 26.86 17.18
N ARG A 79 -2.68 26.98 17.81
CA ARG A 79 -2.48 26.60 19.23
C ARG A 79 -3.39 27.40 20.16
N ARG A 80 -3.57 28.71 19.91
CA ARG A 80 -4.48 29.56 20.68
C ARG A 80 -5.94 29.12 20.57
N LEU A 81 -6.44 28.87 19.36
CA LEU A 81 -7.84 28.41 19.16
C LEU A 81 -8.08 27.06 19.83
N PHE A 82 -7.10 26.17 19.73
CA PHE A 82 -7.15 24.83 20.32
C PHE A 82 -7.16 24.84 21.85
N GLN A 83 -6.27 25.63 22.47
CA GLN A 83 -6.28 25.84 23.91
C GLN A 83 -7.59 26.49 24.36
N LYS A 84 -8.10 27.45 23.58
CA LYS A 84 -9.35 28.14 23.91
C LYS A 84 -10.55 27.21 23.89
N GLU A 85 -10.59 26.25 22.97
CA GLU A 85 -11.61 25.20 22.92
C GLU A 85 -11.61 24.35 24.20
N ALA A 86 -10.42 23.93 24.67
CA ALA A 86 -10.29 23.17 25.92
C ALA A 86 -10.74 23.99 27.14
N GLU A 87 -10.29 25.24 27.26
CA GLU A 87 -10.67 26.15 28.35
C GLU A 87 -12.18 26.38 28.42
N ILE A 88 -12.84 26.50 27.27
CA ILE A 88 -14.28 26.72 27.22
C ILE A 88 -15.05 25.46 27.58
N LEU A 89 -14.64 24.29 27.09
CA LEU A 89 -15.28 23.03 27.51
C LEU A 89 -15.11 22.79 29.02
N GLU A 90 -13.95 23.14 29.58
CA GLU A 90 -13.72 23.08 31.02
C GLU A 90 -14.62 24.08 31.78
N LYS A 91 -14.74 25.32 31.28
CA LYS A 91 -15.62 26.36 31.84
C LYS A 91 -17.11 25.98 31.79
N LEU A 92 -17.56 25.42 30.66
CA LEU A 92 -18.94 24.96 30.47
C LEU A 92 -19.24 23.72 31.32
N GLY A 93 -18.21 22.94 31.67
CA GLY A 93 -18.31 21.80 32.57
C GLY A 93 -19.18 20.67 32.00
N LYS A 94 -19.82 19.92 32.90
CA LYS A 94 -20.71 18.81 32.50
C LYS A 94 -22.09 19.36 32.13
N HIS A 95 -22.50 19.15 30.89
CA HIS A 95 -23.81 19.53 30.37
C HIS A 95 -24.33 18.45 29.43
N ASP A 96 -25.61 18.07 29.52
CA ASP A 96 -26.17 16.93 28.77
C ASP A 96 -26.09 17.09 27.24
N ARG A 97 -26.16 18.32 26.75
CA ARG A 97 -26.12 18.64 25.30
C ARG A 97 -24.76 19.14 24.79
N LEU A 98 -23.69 18.96 25.57
CA LEU A 98 -22.32 19.34 25.19
C LEU A 98 -21.33 18.20 25.52
N PRO A 99 -20.33 17.92 24.67
CA PRO A 99 -19.36 16.87 24.96
C PRO A 99 -18.44 17.26 26.12
N GLN A 100 -18.18 16.34 27.04
CA GLN A 100 -17.22 16.57 28.12
C GLN A 100 -15.77 16.53 27.60
N LEU A 101 -14.91 17.43 28.11
CA LEU A 101 -13.46 17.33 27.94
C LEU A 101 -12.90 16.17 28.78
N LEU A 102 -12.16 15.26 28.16
CA LEU A 102 -11.56 14.10 28.84
C LEU A 102 -10.05 14.26 29.05
N ALA A 103 -9.36 14.85 28.08
CA ALA A 103 -7.94 15.16 28.17
C ALA A 103 -7.53 16.18 27.11
N TYR A 104 -6.41 16.85 27.35
CA TYR A 104 -5.70 17.69 26.40
C TYR A 104 -4.21 17.43 26.57
N PHE A 105 -3.49 17.15 25.49
CA PHE A 105 -2.05 16.87 25.56
C PHE A 105 -1.29 17.23 24.27
N GLU A 106 0.04 17.27 24.37
CA GLU A 106 0.96 17.45 23.26
C GLU A 106 1.86 16.21 23.15
N GLU A 107 1.97 15.64 21.96
CA GLU A 107 2.86 14.51 21.65
C GLU A 107 3.46 14.71 20.26
N ASN A 108 4.79 14.57 20.12
CA ASN A 108 5.51 14.78 18.87
C ASN A 108 5.23 16.14 18.18
N HIS A 109 5.12 17.21 18.96
CA HIS A 109 4.77 18.56 18.50
C HIS A 109 3.38 18.67 17.82
N GLN A 110 2.53 17.67 18.03
CA GLN A 110 1.14 17.66 17.62
C GLN A 110 0.26 17.82 18.87
N LEU A 111 -0.82 18.56 18.73
CA LEU A 111 -1.75 18.85 19.83
C LEU A 111 -3.00 17.97 19.70
N TYR A 112 -3.44 17.37 20.80
CA TYR A 112 -4.55 16.42 20.84
C TYR A 112 -5.58 16.79 21.91
N LEU A 113 -6.85 16.84 21.50
CA LEU A 113 -8.00 17.18 22.33
C LEU A 113 -8.90 15.96 22.37
N VAL A 114 -9.09 15.41 23.56
CA VAL A 114 -9.89 14.21 23.78
C VAL A 114 -11.20 14.60 24.43
N LYS A 115 -12.30 14.23 23.78
CA LYS A 115 -13.66 14.51 24.24
C LYS A 115 -14.48 13.24 24.33
N GLU A 116 -15.59 13.34 25.04
CA GLU A 116 -16.65 12.34 25.01
C GLU A 116 -17.10 12.05 23.57
N PHE A 117 -17.28 10.76 23.25
CA PHE A 117 -17.90 10.35 22.00
C PHE A 117 -19.42 10.35 22.18
N ILE A 118 -20.12 11.01 21.25
CA ILE A 118 -21.57 11.07 21.21
C ILE A 118 -22.05 10.14 20.10
N PRO A 119 -22.60 8.95 20.41
CA PRO A 119 -23.14 8.05 19.40
C PRO A 119 -24.33 8.72 18.71
N GLY A 120 -24.29 8.84 17.39
CA GLY A 120 -25.29 9.57 16.62
C GLY A 120 -24.85 9.83 15.19
N HIS A 121 -25.60 10.68 14.49
CA HIS A 121 -25.28 11.18 13.16
C HIS A 121 -25.38 12.72 13.11
N PRO A 122 -24.62 13.40 12.25
CA PRO A 122 -24.70 14.85 12.12
C PRO A 122 -26.01 15.30 11.47
N LEU A 123 -26.44 16.51 11.81
CA LEU A 123 -27.65 17.12 11.26
C LEU A 123 -27.58 17.33 9.73
N THR A 124 -26.38 17.30 9.14
CA THR A 124 -26.20 17.28 7.67
C THR A 124 -26.88 16.08 7.01
N ASP A 125 -27.02 14.97 7.72
CA ASP A 125 -27.63 13.75 7.19
C ASP A 125 -29.17 13.83 7.23
N GLU A 126 -29.72 14.72 8.05
CA GLU A 126 -31.16 15.04 8.12
C GLU A 126 -31.55 16.15 7.12
N ILE A 127 -30.69 17.17 6.96
CA ILE A 127 -30.92 18.28 6.03
C ILE A 127 -30.37 17.91 4.64
N VAL A 128 -31.13 17.09 3.92
CA VAL A 128 -30.73 16.57 2.60
C VAL A 128 -31.16 17.54 1.48
N PRO A 129 -30.25 18.01 0.61
CA PRO A 129 -30.62 18.86 -0.53
C PRO A 129 -31.70 18.21 -1.41
N GLY A 130 -32.69 19.00 -1.81
CA GLY A 130 -33.88 18.57 -2.56
C GLY A 130 -35.00 17.97 -1.71
N HIS A 131 -34.80 17.80 -0.40
CA HIS A 131 -35.79 17.24 0.53
C HIS A 131 -36.06 18.24 1.66
N PRO A 132 -37.03 19.16 1.50
CA PRO A 132 -37.35 20.14 2.52
C PRO A 132 -37.97 19.47 3.75
N LEU A 133 -37.57 19.93 4.94
CA LEU A 133 -38.17 19.54 6.21
C LEU A 133 -39.47 20.32 6.47
N THR A 134 -40.36 19.73 7.26
CA THR A 134 -41.62 20.36 7.67
C THR A 134 -41.41 21.49 8.67
N SER A 135 -42.38 22.40 8.81
CA SER A 135 -42.34 23.48 9.80
C SER A 135 -42.20 22.95 11.24
N SER A 136 -42.81 21.81 11.55
CA SER A 136 -42.68 21.15 12.87
C SER A 136 -41.25 20.66 13.12
N GLU A 137 -40.66 19.93 12.17
CA GLU A 137 -39.28 19.43 12.30
C GLU A 137 -38.27 20.57 12.43
N VAL A 138 -38.45 21.66 11.67
CA VAL A 138 -37.59 22.85 11.78
C VAL A 138 -37.81 23.55 13.13
N GLY A 139 -39.04 23.64 13.62
CA GLY A 139 -39.35 24.15 14.96
C GLY A 139 -38.63 23.37 16.06
N GLU A 140 -38.63 22.04 15.99
CA GLU A 140 -37.91 21.18 16.95
C GLU A 140 -36.39 21.39 16.91
N ILE A 141 -35.82 21.51 15.70
CA ILE A 141 -34.39 21.83 15.53
C ILE A 141 -34.06 23.19 16.15
N LEU A 142 -34.85 24.22 15.83
CA LEU A 142 -34.66 25.57 16.37
C LEU A 142 -34.70 25.55 17.90
N ARG A 143 -35.74 24.98 18.49
CA ARG A 143 -35.91 24.89 19.95
C ARG A 143 -34.74 24.16 20.60
N SER A 144 -34.37 22.98 20.10
CA SER A 144 -33.29 22.20 20.69
C SER A 144 -31.92 22.88 20.61
N VAL A 145 -31.64 23.66 19.56
CA VAL A 145 -30.36 24.40 19.47
C VAL A 145 -30.41 25.68 20.30
N LEU A 146 -31.54 26.38 20.33
CA LEU A 146 -31.70 27.59 21.15
C LEU A 146 -31.54 27.30 22.64
N GLU A 147 -32.04 26.17 23.15
CA GLU A 147 -31.83 25.73 24.54
C GLU A 147 -30.34 25.60 24.87
N ILE A 148 -29.54 25.04 23.95
CA ILE A 148 -28.08 24.97 24.08
C ILE A 148 -27.48 26.38 24.10
N LEU A 149 -27.93 27.25 23.20
CA LEU A 149 -27.42 28.62 23.09
C LEU A 149 -27.78 29.48 24.32
N VAL A 150 -28.94 29.29 24.95
CA VAL A 150 -29.28 29.96 26.22
C VAL A 150 -28.23 29.65 27.28
N PHE A 151 -27.84 28.38 27.42
CA PHE A 151 -26.80 27.99 28.36
C PHE A 151 -25.43 28.58 27.97
N VAL A 152 -25.00 28.40 26.72
CA VAL A 152 -23.68 28.85 26.23
C VAL A 152 -23.54 30.38 26.32
N HIS A 153 -24.55 31.13 25.87
CA HIS A 153 -24.57 32.59 25.92
C HIS A 153 -24.66 33.11 27.36
N GLY A 154 -25.38 32.41 28.25
CA GLY A 154 -25.43 32.70 29.68
C GLY A 154 -24.07 32.59 30.38
N GLN A 155 -23.13 31.83 29.81
CA GLN A 155 -21.72 31.74 30.27
C GLN A 155 -20.80 32.77 29.59
N GLY A 156 -21.36 33.72 28.83
CA GLY A 156 -20.60 34.78 28.15
C GLY A 156 -19.78 34.30 26.94
N VAL A 157 -20.15 33.17 26.34
CA VAL A 157 -19.46 32.56 25.20
C VAL A 157 -20.29 32.73 23.93
N ILE A 158 -19.66 33.15 22.83
CA ILE A 158 -20.25 33.13 21.48
C ILE A 158 -19.61 31.98 20.70
N HIS A 159 -20.43 31.12 20.08
CA HIS A 159 -19.98 29.89 19.44
C HIS A 159 -19.23 30.13 18.12
N ARG A 160 -19.79 30.97 17.23
CA ARG A 160 -19.22 31.43 15.95
C ARG A 160 -19.16 30.42 14.79
N ASP A 161 -19.35 29.13 15.02
CA ASP A 161 -19.44 28.13 13.93
C ASP A 161 -20.64 27.18 14.09
N ILE A 162 -21.82 27.74 14.36
CA ILE A 162 -23.07 26.97 14.35
C ILE A 162 -23.38 26.57 12.90
N LYS A 163 -23.41 25.26 12.63
CA LYS A 163 -23.69 24.67 11.32
C LYS A 163 -24.17 23.23 11.48
N PRO A 164 -24.84 22.63 10.48
CA PRO A 164 -25.40 21.28 10.62
C PRO A 164 -24.33 20.22 10.94
N ALA A 165 -23.10 20.36 10.46
CA ALA A 165 -22.01 19.40 10.72
C ALA A 165 -21.50 19.41 12.18
N ASN A 166 -21.78 20.47 12.94
CA ASN A 166 -21.36 20.59 14.35
C ASN A 166 -22.49 20.22 15.33
N LEU A 167 -23.63 19.74 14.82
CA LEU A 167 -24.79 19.31 15.60
C LEU A 167 -25.00 17.81 15.38
N ILE A 168 -24.91 17.01 16.45
CA ILE A 168 -25.11 15.56 16.39
C ILE A 168 -26.48 15.22 16.98
N ARG A 169 -27.26 14.44 16.24
CA ARG A 169 -28.46 13.77 16.74
C ARG A 169 -28.07 12.52 17.52
N ARG A 170 -28.14 12.61 18.86
CA ARG A 170 -27.79 11.52 19.76
C ARG A 170 -28.69 10.30 19.52
N GLN A 171 -28.10 9.12 19.43
CA GLN A 171 -28.81 7.90 19.07
C GLN A 171 -29.82 7.47 20.14
N GLU A 172 -29.46 7.65 21.42
CA GLU A 172 -30.19 7.18 22.61
C GLU A 172 -31.57 7.84 22.75
N ASP A 173 -31.64 9.16 22.65
CA ASP A 173 -32.83 9.96 22.98
C ASP A 173 -33.22 10.99 21.91
N LYS A 174 -32.50 11.02 20.77
CA LYS A 174 -32.70 11.95 19.64
C LYS A 174 -32.48 13.43 19.99
N ALA A 175 -31.82 13.70 21.11
CA ALA A 175 -31.32 15.03 21.48
C ALA A 175 -30.30 15.57 20.46
N LEU A 176 -30.35 16.86 20.14
CA LEU A 176 -29.20 17.54 19.50
C LEU A 176 -28.13 17.88 20.53
N VAL A 177 -26.89 17.62 20.16
CA VAL A 177 -25.66 17.88 20.93
C VAL A 177 -24.71 18.73 20.07
N LEU A 178 -24.16 19.80 20.64
CA LEU A 178 -23.25 20.72 19.94
C LEU A 178 -21.79 20.35 20.23
N ILE A 179 -21.01 19.96 19.21
CA ILE A 179 -19.75 19.20 19.41
C ILE A 179 -18.42 19.94 19.18
N ASP A 180 -18.39 21.13 18.55
CA ASP A 180 -17.13 21.79 18.14
C ASP A 180 -17.06 23.29 18.48
N PHE A 181 -16.23 23.64 19.47
CA PHE A 181 -16.06 25.01 20.00
C PHE A 181 -14.77 25.69 19.48
N GLY A 182 -14.13 25.16 18.44
CA GLY A 182 -12.81 25.64 17.96
C GLY A 182 -12.74 27.08 17.43
N SER A 183 -13.86 27.81 17.33
CA SER A 183 -13.94 29.13 16.69
C SER A 183 -14.51 30.25 17.57
N VAL A 184 -14.76 29.96 18.84
CA VAL A 184 -15.44 30.78 19.87
C VAL A 184 -14.81 32.14 20.21
N LYS A 185 -15.59 33.01 20.88
CA LYS A 185 -15.15 34.28 21.50
C LYS A 185 -15.73 34.40 22.91
N GLU A 186 -14.90 34.78 23.88
CA GLU A 186 -15.31 35.08 25.25
C GLU A 186 -15.47 36.60 25.44
N ILE A 187 -16.55 37.01 26.10
CA ILE A 187 -16.82 38.43 26.42
C ILE A 187 -16.48 38.65 27.90
N GLY A 188 -15.24 39.03 28.20
CA GLY A 188 -14.75 39.32 29.56
C GLY A 188 -14.06 40.69 29.65
N ASN A 189 -14.30 41.42 30.76
CA ASN A 189 -13.98 42.84 31.04
C ASN A 189 -12.68 43.37 30.41
N LEU A 190 -12.83 44.20 29.38
CA LEU A 190 -11.77 45.04 28.81
C LEU A 190 -11.38 46.16 29.79
N ILE A 191 -10.61 45.81 30.83
CA ILE A 191 -9.69 46.77 31.44
C ILE A 191 -8.36 46.55 30.73
N ASN A 192 -7.92 47.57 29.98
CA ASN A 192 -6.68 47.67 29.20
C ASN A 192 -6.75 47.22 27.72
N GLY A 193 -7.36 48.09 26.90
CA GLY A 193 -6.61 48.87 25.91
C GLY A 193 -6.07 48.21 24.63
N ASP A 194 -5.95 46.89 24.53
CA ASP A 194 -5.37 46.27 23.34
C ASP A 194 -6.42 45.61 22.43
N ARG A 195 -6.89 46.39 21.44
CA ARG A 195 -7.82 45.91 20.40
C ARG A 195 -7.09 45.02 19.40
N THR A 196 -6.74 43.79 19.81
CA THR A 196 -6.34 42.76 18.86
C THR A 196 -7.54 42.42 17.96
N ARG A 197 -7.40 42.61 16.64
CA ARG A 197 -8.44 42.22 15.67
C ARG A 197 -8.73 40.72 15.85
N THR A 198 -9.98 40.38 16.16
CA THR A 198 -10.39 38.97 16.28
C THR A 198 -10.37 38.35 14.89
N VAL A 199 -9.63 37.25 14.72
CA VAL A 199 -9.57 36.50 13.45
C VAL A 199 -10.98 36.08 13.05
N ALA A 200 -11.39 36.38 11.82
CA ALA A 200 -12.66 35.91 11.26
C ALA A 200 -12.67 34.37 11.28
N ALA A 201 -13.67 33.77 11.92
CA ALA A 201 -13.80 32.33 12.10
C ALA A 201 -15.28 31.94 11.95
N GLY A 202 -15.53 30.76 11.38
CA GLY A 202 -16.86 30.25 11.05
C GLY A 202 -16.97 29.84 9.58
N THR A 203 -18.02 29.10 9.24
CA THR A 203 -18.28 28.65 7.87
C THR A 203 -18.93 29.78 7.05
N PRO A 204 -18.32 30.29 5.97
CA PRO A 204 -18.74 31.52 5.29
C PRO A 204 -20.22 31.60 4.91
N VAL A 205 -20.83 30.46 4.60
CA VAL A 205 -22.25 30.37 4.20
C VAL A 205 -23.22 30.74 5.33
N TYR A 206 -22.89 30.42 6.58
CA TYR A 206 -23.75 30.71 7.75
C TYR A 206 -23.27 31.95 8.52
N MET A 207 -22.21 32.62 8.04
CA MET A 207 -21.54 33.70 8.75
C MET A 207 -22.21 35.06 8.46
N PRO A 208 -22.65 35.81 9.50
CA PRO A 208 -23.14 37.17 9.31
C PRO A 208 -22.01 38.18 9.15
N VAL A 209 -22.34 39.36 8.61
CA VAL A 209 -21.36 40.40 8.24
C VAL A 209 -20.53 40.92 9.41
N GLU A 210 -21.13 41.10 10.59
CA GLU A 210 -20.41 41.60 11.77
C GLU A 210 -19.36 40.60 12.28
N GLN A 211 -19.64 39.29 12.13
CA GLN A 211 -18.67 38.23 12.44
C GLN A 211 -17.54 38.20 11.41
N PHE A 212 -17.86 38.38 10.14
CA PHE A 212 -16.86 38.52 9.07
C PHE A 212 -15.93 39.72 9.29
N GLN A 213 -16.47 40.82 9.80
CA GLN A 213 -15.72 42.02 10.19
C GLN A 213 -14.93 41.86 11.51
N GLY A 214 -15.00 40.69 12.16
CA GLY A 214 -14.27 40.38 13.39
C GLY A 214 -14.93 40.88 14.68
N ASN A 215 -16.20 41.29 14.64
CA ASN A 215 -16.97 41.72 15.80
C ASN A 215 -18.26 40.90 16.00
N PRO A 216 -18.14 39.58 16.26
CA PRO A 216 -19.32 38.75 16.49
C PRO A 216 -20.04 39.14 17.79
N GLN A 217 -21.36 38.96 17.77
CA GLN A 217 -22.31 39.20 18.85
C GLN A 217 -23.08 37.90 19.16
N PHE A 218 -23.82 37.83 20.27
CA PHE A 218 -24.63 36.64 20.58
C PHE A 218 -25.65 36.33 19.47
N ASN A 219 -26.24 37.37 18.89
CA ASN A 219 -27.17 37.23 17.77
C ASN A 219 -26.51 36.94 16.41
N SER A 220 -25.17 36.80 16.37
CA SER A 220 -24.48 36.19 15.23
C SER A 220 -24.72 34.68 15.17
N ASP A 221 -24.77 33.99 16.32
CA ASP A 221 -25.12 32.56 16.38
C ASP A 221 -26.59 32.33 15.99
N LEU A 222 -27.47 33.28 16.32
CA LEU A 222 -28.89 33.25 15.94
C LEU A 222 -29.08 33.39 14.43
N TYR A 223 -28.31 34.26 13.78
CA TYR A 223 -28.31 34.38 12.31
C TYR A 223 -27.88 33.06 11.65
N ALA A 224 -26.83 32.43 12.16
CA ALA A 224 -26.37 31.14 11.66
C ALA A 224 -27.46 30.06 11.81
N LEU A 225 -28.12 29.99 12.97
CA LEU A 225 -29.22 29.07 13.22
C LEU A 225 -30.44 29.36 12.32
N GLY A 226 -30.81 30.62 12.12
CA GLY A 226 -31.87 31.02 11.19
C GLY A 226 -31.54 30.61 9.75
N THR A 227 -30.28 30.73 9.34
CA THR A 227 -29.81 30.29 8.02
C THR A 227 -29.91 28.77 7.85
N ILE A 228 -29.66 27.99 8.92
CA ILE A 228 -29.91 26.54 8.93
C ILE A 228 -31.40 26.24 8.78
N ALA A 229 -32.28 26.98 9.46
CA ALA A 229 -33.73 26.81 9.33
C ALA A 229 -34.22 27.12 7.90
N VAL A 230 -33.71 28.19 7.28
CA VAL A 230 -33.97 28.49 5.86
C VAL A 230 -33.50 27.35 4.97
N GLN A 231 -32.30 26.81 5.21
CA GLN A 231 -31.80 25.66 4.45
C GLN A 231 -32.71 24.43 4.59
N ALA A 232 -33.11 24.10 5.82
CA ALA A 232 -33.96 22.97 6.12
C ALA A 232 -35.34 23.08 5.45
N LEU A 233 -35.99 24.26 5.55
CA LEU A 233 -37.32 24.49 4.97
C LEU A 233 -37.31 24.53 3.43
N THR A 234 -36.25 25.06 2.83
CA THR A 234 -36.14 25.18 1.36
C THR A 234 -35.56 23.94 0.69
N GLY A 235 -34.91 23.06 1.45
CA GLY A 235 -34.16 21.93 0.90
C GLY A 235 -32.99 22.35 0.02
N LEU A 236 -32.51 23.60 0.12
CA LEU A 236 -31.41 24.09 -0.70
C LEU A 236 -30.06 23.52 -0.22
N SER A 237 -29.13 23.36 -1.15
CA SER A 237 -27.73 23.12 -0.77
C SER A 237 -27.14 24.37 -0.13
N ALA A 238 -26.23 24.19 0.84
CA ALA A 238 -25.56 25.29 1.52
C ALA A 238 -24.93 26.31 0.53
N GLN A 239 -24.35 25.84 -0.57
CA GLN A 239 -23.76 26.70 -1.61
C GLN A 239 -24.76 27.60 -2.34
N SER A 240 -26.05 27.30 -2.26
CA SER A 240 -27.12 28.07 -2.90
C SER A 240 -27.69 29.15 -1.98
N LEU A 241 -27.48 29.05 -0.66
CA LEU A 241 -28.02 30.01 0.32
C LEU A 241 -27.58 31.46 0.08
N PRO A 242 -26.30 31.76 -0.27
CA PRO A 242 -25.91 33.15 -0.55
C PRO A 242 -26.66 33.79 -1.72
N LYS A 243 -27.22 32.97 -2.64
CA LYS A 243 -28.00 33.45 -3.79
C LYS A 243 -29.40 33.93 -3.42
N LEU A 244 -29.84 33.68 -2.19
CA LEU A 244 -31.12 34.16 -1.68
C LEU A 244 -31.08 35.64 -1.28
N GLN A 245 -29.89 36.24 -1.20
CA GLN A 245 -29.76 37.66 -0.87
C GLN A 245 -30.14 38.53 -2.08
N ASN A 246 -31.06 39.47 -1.87
CA ASN A 246 -31.42 40.48 -2.87
C ASN A 246 -30.41 41.66 -2.86
N LEU A 247 -30.64 42.67 -3.72
CA LEU A 247 -29.78 43.87 -3.80
C LEU A 247 -29.71 44.68 -2.50
N GLU A 248 -30.66 44.49 -1.59
CA GLU A 248 -30.71 45.11 -0.25
C GLU A 248 -30.12 44.20 0.84
N SER A 249 -29.48 43.09 0.46
CA SER A 249 -28.92 42.07 1.36
C SER A 249 -29.94 41.34 2.24
N ARG A 250 -31.24 41.42 1.92
CA ARG A 250 -32.30 40.65 2.60
C ARG A 250 -32.35 39.22 2.05
N VAL A 251 -32.51 38.24 2.95
CA VAL A 251 -32.63 36.83 2.58
C VAL A 251 -34.06 36.55 2.11
N CYS A 252 -34.25 36.37 0.80
CA CYS A 252 -35.55 36.07 0.19
C CYS A 252 -35.71 34.56 0.01
N TRP A 253 -36.46 33.90 0.92
CA TRP A 253 -36.62 32.44 0.92
C TRP A 253 -38.07 31.93 0.96
N ARG A 254 -39.03 32.77 1.37
CA ARG A 254 -40.44 32.36 1.56
C ARG A 254 -41.13 31.82 0.30
N ASP A 255 -40.73 32.27 -0.89
CA ASP A 255 -41.25 31.81 -2.18
C ASP A 255 -40.75 30.42 -2.60
N ARG A 256 -39.81 29.85 -1.84
CA ARG A 256 -39.13 28.58 -2.16
C ARG A 256 -39.59 27.40 -1.32
N CYS A 257 -40.49 27.59 -0.36
CA CYS A 257 -41.00 26.54 0.52
C CYS A 257 -42.40 26.84 1.03
N GLN A 258 -43.07 25.82 1.59
CA GLN A 258 -44.29 26.01 2.37
C GLN A 258 -43.92 26.11 3.85
N VAL A 259 -44.34 27.19 4.51
CA VAL A 259 -44.03 27.46 5.92
C VAL A 259 -45.18 28.23 6.57
N GLU A 260 -45.42 27.96 7.85
CA GLU A 260 -46.39 28.70 8.65
C GLU A 260 -45.95 30.17 8.83
N ALA A 261 -46.90 31.11 8.75
CA ALA A 261 -46.61 32.54 8.75
C ALA A 261 -45.82 32.99 9.99
N GLY A 262 -46.22 32.52 11.19
CA GLY A 262 -45.53 32.85 12.44
C GLY A 262 -44.08 32.35 12.47
N LEU A 263 -43.84 31.10 12.04
CA LEU A 263 -42.49 30.54 11.98
C LEU A 263 -41.62 31.29 10.97
N ALA A 264 -42.20 31.67 9.83
CA ALA A 264 -41.51 32.46 8.81
C ALA A 264 -41.12 33.86 9.31
N ASP A 265 -41.99 34.52 10.09
CA ASP A 265 -41.72 35.83 10.68
C ASP A 265 -40.57 35.77 11.70
N ILE A 266 -40.52 34.71 12.51
CA ILE A 266 -39.42 34.47 13.46
C ILE A 266 -38.11 34.26 12.70
N ILE A 267 -38.09 33.38 11.69
CA ILE A 267 -36.90 33.07 10.91
C ILE A 267 -36.40 34.31 10.16
N ASP A 268 -37.28 35.10 9.54
CA ASP A 268 -36.91 36.35 8.87
C ASP A 268 -36.19 37.32 9.82
N LYS A 269 -36.69 37.46 11.04
CA LYS A 269 -36.06 38.31 12.06
C LYS A 269 -34.75 37.72 12.57
N MET A 270 -34.58 36.40 12.58
CA MET A 270 -33.28 35.76 12.90
C MET A 270 -32.23 36.02 11.82
N VAL A 271 -32.60 36.04 10.54
CA VAL A 271 -31.67 36.22 9.40
C VAL A 271 -31.58 37.65 8.88
N GLU A 272 -32.07 38.63 9.64
CA GLU A 272 -32.01 40.04 9.25
C GLU A 272 -30.55 40.52 9.10
N TYR A 273 -30.27 41.32 8.07
CA TYR A 273 -28.89 41.73 7.75
C TYR A 273 -28.28 42.55 8.88
N SER A 274 -29.02 43.52 9.39
CA SER A 274 -28.59 44.40 10.48
C SER A 274 -28.72 43.70 11.84
N SER A 275 -27.60 43.54 12.55
CA SER A 275 -27.60 42.91 13.88
C SER A 275 -28.48 43.62 14.90
N GLY A 276 -28.75 44.92 14.73
CA GLY A 276 -29.63 45.70 15.63
C GLY A 276 -31.12 45.44 15.41
N GLN A 277 -31.50 44.77 14.32
CA GLN A 277 -32.89 44.44 13.98
C GLN A 277 -33.22 42.96 14.25
N ARG A 278 -32.21 42.13 14.55
CA ARG A 278 -32.40 40.74 14.97
C ARG A 278 -32.85 40.65 16.42
N TYR A 279 -33.31 39.47 16.83
CA TYR A 279 -33.46 39.14 18.25
C TYR A 279 -32.15 39.36 19.01
N GLY A 280 -32.26 39.85 20.25
CA GLY A 280 -31.11 40.18 21.10
C GLY A 280 -30.51 38.94 21.79
N SER A 281 -31.32 37.91 22.02
CA SER A 281 -30.93 36.72 22.78
C SER A 281 -31.64 35.44 22.30
N ALA A 282 -31.06 34.28 22.59
CA ALA A 282 -31.70 32.99 22.29
C ALA A 282 -33.02 32.79 23.04
N SER A 283 -33.13 33.33 24.26
CA SER A 283 -34.36 33.29 25.05
C SER A 283 -35.51 34.06 24.39
N GLU A 284 -35.24 35.22 23.77
CA GLU A 284 -36.27 35.96 23.03
C GLU A 284 -36.82 35.17 21.84
N VAL A 285 -35.98 34.41 21.15
CA VAL A 285 -36.41 33.55 20.03
C VAL A 285 -37.27 32.39 20.55
N LEU A 286 -36.87 31.74 21.65
CA LEU A 286 -37.67 30.69 22.30
C LEU A 286 -39.04 31.22 22.73
N SER A 287 -39.09 32.40 23.36
CA SER A 287 -40.37 33.00 23.74
C SER A 287 -41.26 33.30 22.53
N ALA A 288 -40.69 33.76 21.41
CA ALA A 288 -41.45 33.98 20.18
C ALA A 288 -42.01 32.67 19.59
N LEU A 289 -41.26 31.56 19.67
CA LEU A 289 -41.74 30.23 19.25
C LEU A 289 -42.86 29.72 20.18
N ASP A 290 -42.74 29.93 21.49
CA ASP A 290 -43.77 29.56 22.46
C ASP A 290 -45.07 30.36 22.26
N GLU A 291 -44.96 31.66 21.99
CA GLU A 291 -46.10 32.53 21.68
C GLU A 291 -46.84 32.08 20.42
N MET A 292 -46.09 31.72 19.37
CA MET A 292 -46.65 31.19 18.12
C MET A 292 -47.44 29.88 18.35
N GLU A 293 -46.86 28.90 19.05
CA GLU A 293 -47.53 27.63 19.35
C GLU A 293 -48.80 27.83 20.21
N ALA A 294 -48.77 28.81 21.13
CA ALA A 294 -49.92 29.19 21.95
C ALA A 294 -51.05 29.88 21.14
N GLU A 295 -50.73 30.54 20.02
CA GLU A 295 -51.72 31.11 19.11
C GLU A 295 -52.36 30.05 18.19
N VAL A 296 -51.57 29.10 17.69
CA VAL A 296 -52.05 27.98 16.86
C VAL A 296 -53.03 27.08 17.63
N THR A 297 -52.82 26.87 18.93
CA THR A 297 -53.73 26.11 19.79
C THR A 297 -55.04 26.83 20.13
N ARG A 298 -55.19 28.13 19.80
CA ARG A 298 -56.41 28.92 20.05
C ARG A 298 -57.39 29.02 18.87
N MET A 299 -57.07 28.47 17.69
CA MET A 299 -57.97 28.50 16.51
C MET A 299 -58.58 27.12 16.17
N PRO A 300 -59.90 26.99 15.87
CA PRO A 300 -60.50 25.73 15.42
C PRO A 300 -60.26 25.48 13.92
N SER A 301 -59.96 24.23 13.57
CA SER A 301 -59.57 23.76 12.24
C SER A 301 -60.75 23.57 11.28
N SER A 302 -60.60 23.98 10.01
CA SER A 302 -61.42 23.47 8.89
C SER A 302 -60.60 23.20 7.62
N THR A 303 -60.49 21.90 7.31
CA THR A 303 -60.49 21.24 6.00
C THR A 303 -59.38 21.46 4.98
N ALA A 304 -58.68 20.33 4.73
CA ALA A 304 -57.78 20.02 3.63
C ALA A 304 -58.48 19.90 2.27
N SER A 305 -57.72 20.11 1.18
CA SER A 305 -57.99 19.46 -0.12
C SER A 305 -56.69 19.24 -0.91
N THR A 306 -56.56 18.02 -1.39
CA THR A 306 -55.45 17.38 -2.11
C THR A 306 -55.59 17.56 -3.63
N VAL A 307 -54.48 17.77 -4.35
CA VAL A 307 -54.37 17.44 -5.79
C VAL A 307 -52.99 16.86 -6.09
N LYS A 308 -52.98 15.65 -6.67
CA LYS A 308 -51.83 14.95 -7.30
C LYS A 308 -51.76 15.31 -8.78
N THR A 309 -50.56 15.30 -9.38
CA THR A 309 -50.36 14.78 -10.76
C THR A 309 -48.90 14.42 -11.07
N ASP A 310 -48.79 13.45 -11.97
CA ASP A 310 -47.69 12.56 -12.38
C ASP A 310 -46.51 13.14 -13.17
N ALA A 311 -45.46 12.32 -13.18
CA ALA A 311 -44.23 12.38 -13.97
C ALA A 311 -44.40 12.02 -15.46
N SER A 312 -43.49 12.50 -16.33
CA SER A 312 -42.86 11.63 -17.36
C SER A 312 -41.58 12.20 -17.99
N LYS A 313 -40.72 11.22 -18.31
CA LYS A 313 -39.35 11.15 -18.85
C LYS A 313 -39.04 11.93 -20.14
N ALA A 314 -37.73 12.19 -20.35
CA ALA A 314 -37.08 12.07 -21.65
C ALA A 314 -35.61 11.63 -21.51
N SER A 315 -35.23 10.54 -22.21
CA SER A 315 -33.86 10.06 -22.43
C SER A 315 -33.51 10.24 -23.91
N ILE A 316 -32.29 10.71 -24.21
CA ILE A 316 -31.75 10.76 -25.58
C ILE A 316 -30.40 10.03 -25.64
N LEU A 317 -30.32 9.14 -26.62
CA LEU A 317 -29.20 8.33 -27.09
C LEU A 317 -28.36 9.15 -28.10
N VAL A 318 -27.02 9.02 -28.12
CA VAL A 318 -26.21 9.32 -29.31
C VAL A 318 -25.19 8.21 -29.56
N ARG A 319 -25.14 7.81 -30.84
CA ARG A 319 -24.45 6.70 -31.48
C ARG A 319 -22.99 7.02 -31.86
N ALA A 320 -22.19 5.97 -31.97
CA ALA A 320 -20.84 5.92 -32.55
C ALA A 320 -20.82 5.83 -34.09
N ILE A 321 -19.67 6.16 -34.71
CA ILE A 321 -19.31 5.88 -36.11
C ILE A 321 -17.81 5.44 -36.17
N PRO A 322 -17.39 4.54 -37.11
CA PRO A 322 -16.21 3.68 -36.96
C PRO A 322 -15.04 3.94 -37.94
N GLY A 323 -13.89 3.35 -37.61
CA GLY A 323 -13.06 2.55 -38.54
C GLY A 323 -11.91 3.22 -39.30
N SER A 324 -10.68 2.73 -39.07
CA SER A 324 -9.68 2.52 -40.12
C SER A 324 -8.66 1.45 -39.73
N SER A 325 -8.55 0.44 -40.59
CA SER A 325 -7.67 -0.74 -40.56
C SER A 325 -6.30 -0.47 -41.18
N PHE A 326 -5.24 -1.14 -40.68
CA PHE A 326 -4.05 -1.50 -41.45
C PHE A 326 -3.56 -2.90 -41.04
N HIS A 327 -3.05 -3.65 -42.03
CA HIS A 327 -2.61 -5.05 -41.97
C HIS A 327 -1.20 -5.16 -42.65
N PRO A 328 -0.50 -6.31 -42.57
CA PRO A 328 0.80 -6.44 -41.89
C PRO A 328 2.00 -6.76 -42.80
N GLN A 329 3.24 -6.60 -42.29
CA GLN A 329 4.48 -7.19 -42.84
C GLN A 329 5.44 -7.50 -41.67
N GLN A 330 5.69 -8.77 -41.33
CA GLN A 330 6.78 -9.69 -41.76
C GLN A 330 8.08 -9.62 -40.90
N LYS A 331 8.51 -10.82 -40.46
CA LYS A 331 9.64 -11.16 -39.58
C LYS A 331 11.00 -11.21 -40.33
N PRO A 332 12.12 -11.17 -39.58
CA PRO A 332 13.15 -12.23 -39.69
C PRO A 332 13.58 -12.73 -38.28
N SER A 333 13.70 -14.05 -38.03
CA SER A 333 14.85 -14.96 -38.23
C SER A 333 15.93 -14.90 -37.13
N ARG A 334 16.29 -16.08 -36.61
CA ARG A 334 17.25 -16.38 -35.54
C ARG A 334 18.71 -16.36 -36.03
N SER A 335 19.65 -15.79 -35.25
CA SER A 335 21.01 -16.32 -34.93
C SER A 335 21.77 -15.30 -34.06
N TRP A 336 22.21 -15.66 -32.85
CA TRP A 336 23.63 -15.91 -32.49
C TRP A 336 24.62 -14.86 -33.00
N ILE A 337 25.02 -13.92 -32.12
CA ILE A 337 26.27 -13.16 -32.25
C ILE A 337 26.92 -13.07 -30.85
N LEU A 338 28.04 -13.77 -30.72
CA LEU A 338 29.12 -13.51 -29.77
C LEU A 338 29.46 -12.02 -29.78
N ARG A 339 29.58 -11.42 -28.60
CA ARG A 339 30.25 -10.12 -28.45
C ARG A 339 31.65 -10.24 -29.04
N ARG A 340 31.88 -9.44 -30.10
CA ARG A 340 33.20 -9.14 -30.66
C ARG A 340 34.01 -8.34 -29.65
N ALA A 341 35.15 -8.87 -29.22
CA ALA A 341 36.30 -8.09 -28.81
C ALA A 341 37.53 -8.66 -29.50
N GLY A 342 38.19 -7.84 -30.31
CA GLY A 342 39.56 -8.07 -30.78
C GLY A 342 39.72 -9.01 -31.98
N LEU A 343 39.54 -8.48 -33.19
CA LEU A 343 40.43 -8.69 -34.36
C LEU A 343 39.74 -8.18 -35.63
N GLY A 344 40.19 -7.03 -36.14
CA GLY A 344 39.66 -6.49 -37.38
C GLY A 344 40.17 -5.10 -37.69
N ALA A 345 41.48 -4.92 -37.81
CA ALA A 345 42.11 -3.96 -38.73
C ALA A 345 43.64 -3.91 -38.58
N VAL A 346 44.38 -4.98 -38.96
CA VAL A 346 45.71 -4.83 -39.57
C VAL A 346 45.98 -6.04 -40.49
N VAL A 347 45.38 -6.05 -41.68
CA VAL A 347 45.99 -6.67 -42.86
C VAL A 347 45.91 -5.64 -43.97
N LEU A 348 47.07 -5.35 -44.59
CA LEU A 348 47.38 -4.29 -45.56
C LEU A 348 47.89 -2.97 -44.96
N ILE A 349 49.15 -2.97 -44.51
CA ILE A 349 50.25 -2.11 -45.00
C ILE A 349 51.50 -2.55 -44.22
N LEU A 350 52.28 -3.47 -44.78
CA LEU A 350 53.74 -3.60 -44.58
C LEU A 350 54.34 -4.38 -45.76
N LEU A 351 54.08 -3.90 -46.98
CA LEU A 351 55.00 -4.07 -48.11
C LEU A 351 55.57 -2.69 -48.43
N GLY A 352 56.64 -2.32 -47.74
CA GLY A 352 57.44 -1.16 -48.10
C GLY A 352 57.98 -0.36 -46.92
N ALA A 353 59.10 -0.81 -46.33
CA ALA A 353 60.29 0.00 -46.03
C ALA A 353 61.21 -0.71 -45.02
N GLY A 354 62.49 -0.92 -45.41
CA GLY A 354 63.63 -1.28 -44.53
C GLY A 354 63.64 -2.74 -44.08
N GLY A 355 64.45 -3.65 -44.62
CA GLY A 355 65.88 -3.47 -44.83
C GLY A 355 66.58 -3.31 -43.47
N TRP A 356 66.83 -4.42 -42.77
CA TRP A 356 68.09 -4.82 -42.12
C TRP A 356 67.87 -6.19 -41.42
N GLY A 357 68.89 -7.04 -41.43
CA GLY A 357 68.69 -8.49 -41.51
C GLY A 357 68.37 -9.20 -40.19
N LEU A 358 67.37 -10.06 -40.25
CA LEU A 358 67.22 -11.21 -39.36
C LEU A 358 67.32 -12.47 -40.24
N LYS A 359 68.34 -13.29 -40.00
CA LYS A 359 68.47 -14.61 -40.64
C LYS A 359 67.29 -15.48 -40.20
N MET A 360 66.31 -15.67 -41.09
CA MET A 360 65.25 -16.64 -40.96
C MET A 360 65.84 -18.05 -40.83
N LEU A 361 65.51 -18.75 -39.74
CA LEU A 361 65.67 -20.20 -39.61
C LEU A 361 64.55 -20.88 -40.44
N PRO A 362 64.86 -21.84 -41.32
CA PRO A 362 63.85 -22.52 -42.13
C PRO A 362 63.08 -23.53 -41.28
N GLY A 363 61.90 -23.15 -40.80
CA GLY A 363 60.99 -24.03 -40.04
C GLY A 363 59.72 -23.34 -39.51
N LEU A 364 59.81 -22.07 -39.12
CA LEU A 364 58.72 -21.32 -38.45
C LEU A 364 57.53 -20.96 -39.36
N GLY A 365 57.73 -20.75 -40.67
CA GLY A 365 56.64 -20.37 -41.58
C GLY A 365 55.60 -21.47 -41.84
N ASN A 366 55.86 -22.72 -41.44
CA ASN A 366 54.89 -23.82 -41.58
C ASN A 366 53.96 -23.96 -40.36
N VAL A 367 54.37 -23.50 -39.16
CA VAL A 367 53.62 -23.68 -37.91
C VAL A 367 52.47 -22.67 -37.84
N GLU A 368 52.74 -21.40 -38.14
CA GLU A 368 51.71 -20.34 -38.17
C GLU A 368 50.60 -20.65 -39.19
N LYS A 369 50.95 -21.26 -40.33
CA LYS A 369 49.97 -21.73 -41.31
C LYS A 369 49.09 -22.85 -40.77
N LEU A 370 49.64 -23.78 -39.99
CA LEU A 370 48.87 -24.86 -39.37
C LEU A 370 47.92 -24.32 -38.31
N TYR A 371 48.31 -23.28 -37.57
CA TYR A 371 47.41 -22.59 -36.64
C TYR A 371 46.19 -22.00 -37.36
N LEU A 372 46.43 -21.25 -38.44
CA LEU A 372 45.35 -20.63 -39.23
C LEU A 372 44.44 -21.68 -39.85
N LEU A 373 45.00 -22.77 -40.38
CA LEU A 373 44.22 -23.85 -40.98
C LEU A 373 43.38 -24.59 -39.92
N GLY A 374 43.94 -24.83 -38.74
CA GLY A 374 43.21 -25.44 -37.63
C GLY A 374 42.04 -24.57 -37.17
N GLU A 375 42.24 -23.26 -37.05
CA GLU A 375 41.16 -22.31 -36.71
C GLU A 375 40.09 -22.22 -37.80
N GLU A 376 40.48 -22.18 -39.08
CA GLU A 376 39.55 -22.21 -40.22
C GLU A 376 38.68 -23.49 -40.18
N LYS A 377 39.29 -24.65 -39.97
CA LYS A 377 38.58 -25.93 -39.85
C LYS A 377 37.63 -25.97 -38.65
N MET A 378 38.00 -25.39 -37.51
CA MET A 378 37.06 -25.23 -36.38
C MET A 378 35.83 -24.42 -36.79
N THR A 379 36.00 -23.34 -37.56
CA THR A 379 34.88 -22.54 -38.04
C THR A 379 34.02 -23.25 -39.09
N GLU A 380 34.60 -24.16 -39.86
CA GLU A 380 33.90 -25.00 -40.85
C GLU A 380 33.21 -26.23 -40.21
N GLY A 381 33.50 -26.53 -38.94
CA GLY A 381 33.01 -27.72 -38.24
C GLY A 381 33.82 -29.00 -38.52
N ASP A 382 35.00 -28.89 -39.14
CA ASP A 382 35.97 -29.99 -39.26
C ASP A 382 36.84 -30.09 -38.01
N GLU A 383 36.22 -30.52 -36.91
CA GLU A 383 36.82 -30.59 -35.57
C GLU A 383 38.04 -31.53 -35.53
N SER A 384 37.92 -32.69 -36.19
CA SER A 384 39.00 -33.68 -36.24
C SER A 384 40.18 -33.19 -37.09
N GLY A 385 39.91 -32.53 -38.21
CA GLY A 385 40.94 -31.94 -39.04
C GLY A 385 41.64 -30.76 -38.36
N ALA A 386 40.92 -29.99 -37.55
CA ALA A 386 41.49 -28.89 -36.77
C ALA A 386 42.47 -29.39 -35.69
N LEU A 387 42.04 -30.37 -34.88
CA LEU A 387 42.90 -30.98 -33.87
C LEU A 387 44.16 -31.61 -34.49
N ALA A 388 44.03 -32.27 -35.64
CA ALA A 388 45.16 -32.87 -36.36
C ALA A 388 46.19 -31.81 -36.83
N ASP A 389 45.73 -30.63 -37.24
CA ASP A 389 46.63 -29.54 -37.64
C ASP A 389 47.33 -28.91 -36.42
N PHE A 390 46.64 -28.75 -35.29
CA PHE A 390 47.26 -28.31 -34.04
C PHE A 390 48.26 -29.33 -33.49
N ASP A 391 47.94 -30.63 -33.53
CA ASP A 391 48.86 -31.72 -33.17
C ASP A 391 50.13 -31.67 -34.02
N ARG A 392 49.96 -31.46 -35.33
CA ARG A 392 51.08 -31.32 -36.24
C ARG A 392 51.91 -30.09 -35.92
N ALA A 393 51.28 -28.96 -35.62
CA ALA A 393 51.97 -27.73 -35.23
C ALA A 393 52.80 -27.93 -33.96
N ILE A 394 52.22 -28.56 -32.92
CA ILE A 394 52.90 -28.93 -31.68
C ILE A 394 54.06 -29.90 -31.94
N SER A 395 53.90 -30.87 -32.84
CA SER A 395 54.98 -31.81 -33.19
C SER A 395 56.19 -31.14 -33.85
N ILE A 396 55.97 -30.03 -34.57
CA ILE A 396 57.02 -29.25 -35.24
C ILE A 396 57.70 -28.30 -34.25
N ALA A 397 56.94 -27.70 -33.34
CA ALA A 397 57.40 -26.74 -32.35
C ALA A 397 56.86 -27.07 -30.93
N PRO A 398 57.39 -28.12 -30.27
CA PRO A 398 56.86 -28.58 -28.97
C PRO A 398 57.17 -27.65 -27.79
N GLU A 399 58.08 -26.70 -27.97
CA GLU A 399 58.44 -25.71 -26.94
C GLU A 399 57.65 -24.39 -27.12
N GLU A 400 56.71 -24.33 -28.07
CA GLU A 400 55.89 -23.14 -28.33
C GLU A 400 54.51 -23.24 -27.64
N ALA A 401 54.24 -22.33 -26.69
CA ALA A 401 53.00 -22.33 -25.92
C ALA A 401 51.74 -22.15 -26.79
N THR A 402 51.83 -21.41 -27.89
CA THR A 402 50.72 -21.09 -28.80
C THR A 402 50.00 -22.33 -29.33
N GLY A 403 50.75 -23.39 -29.64
CA GLY A 403 50.18 -24.63 -30.18
C GLY A 403 49.27 -25.32 -29.17
N TYR A 404 49.75 -25.47 -27.93
CA TYR A 404 48.96 -26.03 -26.84
C TYR A 404 47.76 -25.14 -26.52
N TYR A 405 47.94 -23.82 -26.46
CA TYR A 405 46.83 -22.90 -26.20
C TYR A 405 45.72 -23.01 -27.27
N LYS A 406 46.06 -23.01 -28.56
CA LYS A 406 45.09 -23.14 -29.65
C LYS A 406 44.38 -24.49 -29.64
N ARG A 407 45.11 -25.59 -29.37
CA ARG A 407 44.50 -26.92 -29.22
C ARG A 407 43.60 -27.00 -27.98
N GLY A 408 43.99 -26.36 -26.88
CA GLY A 408 43.18 -26.22 -25.67
C GLY A 408 41.87 -25.48 -25.91
N ASN A 409 41.91 -24.37 -26.66
CA ASN A 409 40.70 -23.66 -27.08
C ASN A 409 39.78 -24.56 -27.93
N ALA A 410 40.35 -25.33 -28.86
CA ALA A 410 39.58 -26.28 -29.66
C ALA A 410 38.95 -27.38 -28.78
N HIS A 411 39.71 -27.98 -27.85
CA HIS A 411 39.16 -28.94 -26.89
C HIS A 411 38.05 -28.33 -26.03
N TYR A 412 38.19 -27.07 -25.62
CA TYR A 412 37.17 -26.36 -24.85
C TYR A 412 35.86 -26.20 -25.65
N ASP A 413 35.95 -25.75 -26.91
CA ASP A 413 34.79 -25.57 -27.79
C ASP A 413 34.06 -26.89 -28.06
N LEU A 414 34.79 -28.01 -28.06
CA LEU A 414 34.25 -29.36 -28.18
C LEU A 414 33.66 -29.93 -26.88
N GLY A 415 33.81 -29.23 -25.75
CA GLY A 415 33.39 -29.70 -24.42
C GLY A 415 34.34 -30.72 -23.79
N ASN A 416 35.52 -30.94 -24.37
CA ASN A 416 36.59 -31.79 -23.84
C ASN A 416 37.39 -31.01 -22.78
N LEU A 417 36.75 -30.72 -21.65
CA LEU A 417 37.26 -29.77 -20.65
C LEU A 417 38.54 -30.25 -19.96
N ASP A 418 38.70 -31.55 -19.71
CA ASP A 418 39.91 -32.11 -19.08
C ASP A 418 41.13 -31.98 -20.00
N GLU A 419 40.97 -32.28 -21.30
CA GLU A 419 42.01 -32.10 -22.32
C GLU A 419 42.36 -30.62 -22.51
N ALA A 420 41.36 -29.74 -22.52
CA ALA A 420 41.58 -28.30 -22.59
C ALA A 420 42.44 -27.80 -21.40
N ILE A 421 42.12 -28.23 -20.18
CA ILE A 421 42.87 -27.87 -18.97
C ILE A 421 44.31 -28.40 -19.03
N ALA A 422 44.52 -29.62 -19.55
CA ALA A 422 45.85 -30.19 -19.72
C ALA A 422 46.69 -29.35 -20.70
N ASP A 423 46.11 -28.96 -21.83
CA ASP A 423 46.76 -28.13 -22.83
C ASP A 423 47.06 -26.71 -22.34
N TYR A 424 46.12 -26.05 -21.65
CA TYR A 424 46.40 -24.76 -21.03
C TYR A 424 47.48 -24.86 -19.96
N THR A 425 47.52 -25.96 -19.21
CA THR A 425 48.57 -26.20 -18.21
C THR A 425 49.95 -26.31 -18.86
N GLN A 426 50.04 -26.98 -20.01
CA GLN A 426 51.28 -27.05 -20.77
C GLN A 426 51.67 -25.68 -21.34
N ALA A 427 50.71 -24.92 -21.88
CA ALA A 427 50.94 -23.56 -22.36
C ALA A 427 51.49 -22.63 -21.25
N ILE A 428 50.93 -22.72 -20.03
CA ILE A 428 51.39 -21.96 -18.85
C ILE A 428 52.80 -22.36 -18.43
N GLN A 429 53.16 -23.64 -18.52
CA GLN A 429 54.52 -24.10 -18.19
C GLN A 429 55.56 -23.54 -19.16
N LEU A 430 55.20 -23.42 -20.44
CA LEU A 430 56.09 -22.89 -21.49
C LEU A 430 56.18 -21.36 -21.45
N ASP A 431 55.06 -20.68 -21.19
CA ASP A 431 55.03 -19.22 -21.03
C ASP A 431 54.06 -18.80 -19.89
N PRO A 432 54.58 -18.54 -18.67
CA PRO A 432 53.78 -18.20 -17.50
C PRO A 432 53.38 -16.72 -17.43
N THR A 433 53.67 -15.92 -18.47
CA THR A 433 53.37 -14.48 -18.48
C THR A 433 52.11 -14.12 -19.26
N GLN A 434 51.54 -15.09 -19.97
CA GLN A 434 50.36 -14.89 -20.82
C GLN A 434 49.07 -15.01 -20.01
N VAL A 435 48.34 -13.89 -19.90
CA VAL A 435 47.07 -13.77 -19.14
C VAL A 435 46.01 -14.75 -19.65
N ASP A 436 45.85 -14.85 -20.96
CA ASP A 436 44.79 -15.63 -21.61
C ASP A 436 44.85 -17.13 -21.27
N PHE A 437 46.04 -17.66 -20.96
CA PHE A 437 46.20 -19.07 -20.62
C PHE A 437 45.58 -19.38 -19.26
N TYR A 438 45.83 -18.51 -18.27
CA TYR A 438 45.21 -18.62 -16.95
C TYR A 438 43.71 -18.35 -17.03
N TYR A 439 43.30 -17.29 -17.73
CA TYR A 439 41.89 -16.93 -17.87
C TYR A 439 41.06 -18.08 -18.51
N ASN A 440 41.53 -18.65 -19.62
CA ASN A 440 40.82 -19.75 -20.30
C ASN A 440 40.83 -21.05 -19.49
N ARG A 441 41.93 -21.36 -18.78
CA ARG A 441 41.97 -22.52 -17.87
C ARG A 441 41.02 -22.35 -16.69
N GLY A 442 40.96 -21.15 -16.10
CA GLY A 442 40.04 -20.83 -15.03
C GLY A 442 38.58 -20.99 -15.47
N TRP A 443 38.25 -20.54 -16.69
CA TRP A 443 36.91 -20.72 -17.25
C TRP A 443 36.56 -22.19 -17.47
N ALA A 444 37.48 -23.00 -18.00
CA ALA A 444 37.31 -24.45 -18.13
C ALA A 444 37.12 -25.17 -16.79
N ARG A 445 37.90 -24.80 -15.77
CA ARG A 445 37.75 -25.31 -14.40
C ARG A 445 36.40 -24.95 -13.78
N SER A 446 35.92 -23.73 -14.01
CA SER A 446 34.60 -23.29 -13.54
C SER A 446 33.47 -24.14 -14.14
N GLN A 447 33.56 -24.51 -15.42
CA GLN A 447 32.58 -25.40 -16.08
C GLN A 447 32.60 -26.82 -15.48
N LEU A 448 33.77 -27.31 -15.07
CA LEU A 448 33.93 -28.56 -14.33
C LEU A 448 33.55 -28.45 -12.84
N LYS A 449 33.10 -27.28 -12.38
CA LYS A 449 32.79 -26.97 -10.97
C LYS A 449 33.98 -27.04 -10.03
N ASP A 450 35.21 -26.99 -10.56
CA ASP A 450 36.41 -26.73 -9.79
C ASP A 450 36.54 -25.23 -9.55
N PHE A 451 35.64 -24.70 -8.71
CA PHE A 451 35.55 -23.26 -8.47
C PHE A 451 36.79 -22.70 -7.77
N GLN A 452 37.44 -23.48 -6.89
CA GLN A 452 38.67 -23.04 -6.24
C GLN A 452 39.83 -22.98 -7.24
N GLY A 453 40.02 -24.01 -8.08
CA GLY A 453 41.05 -23.96 -9.12
C GLY A 453 40.80 -22.87 -10.16
N ALA A 454 39.53 -22.52 -10.43
CA ALA A 454 39.16 -21.38 -11.26
C ALA A 454 39.55 -20.04 -10.61
N ILE A 455 39.27 -19.86 -9.31
CA ILE A 455 39.67 -18.68 -8.55
C ILE A 455 41.19 -18.51 -8.57
N ASP A 456 41.96 -19.57 -8.33
CA ASP A 456 43.43 -19.53 -8.34
C ASP A 456 43.99 -19.09 -9.71
N ASP A 457 43.36 -19.53 -10.80
CA ASP A 457 43.73 -19.13 -12.16
C ASP A 457 43.35 -17.67 -12.45
N PHE A 458 42.16 -17.21 -12.04
CA PHE A 458 41.76 -15.82 -12.21
C PHE A 458 42.56 -14.86 -11.33
N ASP A 459 42.95 -15.27 -10.13
CA ASP A 459 43.90 -14.54 -9.28
C ASP A 459 45.19 -14.28 -10.06
N ARG A 460 45.75 -15.32 -10.70
CA ARG A 460 46.97 -15.17 -11.48
C ARG A 460 46.79 -14.30 -12.72
N ALA A 461 45.64 -14.40 -13.40
CA ALA A 461 45.31 -13.52 -14.51
C ALA A 461 45.24 -12.04 -14.08
N ILE A 462 44.63 -11.75 -12.92
CA ILE A 462 44.53 -10.40 -12.33
C ILE A 462 45.90 -9.88 -11.88
N GLU A 463 46.77 -10.73 -11.32
CA GLU A 463 48.14 -10.33 -10.98
C GLU A 463 48.94 -9.87 -12.20
N LEU A 464 48.75 -10.54 -13.34
CA LEU A 464 49.41 -10.21 -14.61
C LEU A 464 48.75 -8.99 -15.29
N LYS A 465 47.44 -8.80 -15.13
CA LYS A 465 46.67 -7.67 -15.66
C LYS A 465 45.70 -7.11 -14.60
N PRO A 466 46.14 -6.17 -13.74
CA PRO A 466 45.39 -5.72 -12.56
C PRO A 466 44.08 -4.96 -12.83
N ASN A 467 43.80 -4.57 -14.07
CA ASN A 467 42.62 -3.82 -14.48
C ASN A 467 41.71 -4.61 -15.43
N ASP A 468 41.77 -5.94 -15.38
CA ASP A 468 40.95 -6.82 -16.21
C ASP A 468 39.55 -7.02 -15.59
N ALA A 469 38.58 -6.25 -16.09
CA ALA A 469 37.19 -6.31 -15.63
C ALA A 469 36.57 -7.71 -15.77
N ASP A 470 36.90 -8.41 -16.86
CA ASP A 470 36.36 -9.75 -17.15
C ASP A 470 36.93 -10.77 -16.16
N ALA A 471 38.23 -10.71 -15.85
CA ALA A 471 38.84 -11.60 -14.87
C ALA A 471 38.24 -11.41 -13.47
N PHE A 472 38.01 -10.17 -13.02
CA PHE A 472 37.29 -9.91 -11.77
C PHE A 472 35.86 -10.45 -11.82
N TYR A 473 35.13 -10.23 -12.92
CA TYR A 473 33.76 -10.72 -13.06
C TYR A 473 33.70 -12.25 -12.99
N GLN A 474 34.57 -12.97 -13.70
CA GLN A 474 34.62 -14.44 -13.68
C GLN A 474 35.05 -15.00 -12.32
N ARG A 475 36.03 -14.38 -11.64
CA ARG A 475 36.41 -14.76 -10.28
C ARG A 475 35.24 -14.57 -9.31
N GLY A 476 34.50 -13.48 -9.46
CA GLY A 476 33.29 -13.21 -8.70
C GLY A 476 32.18 -14.26 -8.91
N LEU A 477 32.01 -14.75 -10.14
CA LEU A 477 31.08 -15.85 -10.45
C LEU A 477 31.50 -17.16 -9.75
N ALA A 478 32.79 -17.54 -9.86
CA ALA A 478 33.31 -18.72 -9.19
C ALA A 478 33.19 -18.63 -7.66
N ALA A 479 33.47 -17.46 -7.07
CA ALA A 479 33.28 -17.21 -5.65
C ALA A 479 31.80 -17.30 -5.22
N TYR A 480 30.88 -16.79 -6.04
CA TYR A 480 29.45 -16.91 -5.81
C TYR A 480 28.99 -18.38 -5.79
N ASP A 481 29.44 -19.17 -6.75
CA ASP A 481 29.09 -20.60 -6.84
C ASP A 481 29.72 -21.44 -5.72
N LEU A 482 30.85 -21.00 -5.16
CA LEU A 482 31.45 -21.55 -3.95
C LEU A 482 30.68 -21.14 -2.67
N GLY A 483 29.77 -20.17 -2.77
CA GLY A 483 28.97 -19.63 -1.66
C GLY A 483 29.66 -18.49 -0.89
N ASP A 484 30.83 -18.02 -1.34
CA ASP A 484 31.47 -16.83 -0.78
C ASP A 484 30.91 -15.55 -1.45
N TYR A 485 29.69 -15.21 -1.04
CA TYR A 485 28.99 -14.05 -1.57
C TYR A 485 29.70 -12.72 -1.28
N GLN A 486 30.50 -12.64 -0.22
CA GLN A 486 31.20 -11.40 0.13
C GLN A 486 32.42 -11.18 -0.76
N ALA A 487 33.20 -12.23 -1.05
CA ALA A 487 34.26 -12.18 -2.05
C ALA A 487 33.69 -11.84 -3.43
N ALA A 488 32.58 -12.49 -3.83
CA ALA A 488 31.89 -12.19 -5.08
C ALA A 488 31.49 -10.71 -5.20
N ILE A 489 30.92 -10.11 -4.15
CA ILE A 489 30.56 -8.67 -4.14
C ILE A 489 31.78 -7.78 -4.35
N ASN A 490 32.91 -8.09 -3.72
CA ASN A 490 34.14 -7.31 -3.86
C ASN A 490 34.64 -7.36 -5.30
N ASP A 491 34.64 -8.54 -5.90
CA ASP A 491 35.07 -8.78 -7.27
C ASP A 491 34.15 -8.12 -8.30
N TYR A 492 32.83 -8.26 -8.17
CA TYR A 492 31.90 -7.54 -9.03
C TYR A 492 32.02 -6.02 -8.89
N THR A 493 32.38 -5.53 -7.70
CA THR A 493 32.63 -4.10 -7.49
C THR A 493 33.88 -3.62 -8.24
N GLN A 494 34.94 -4.42 -8.28
CA GLN A 494 36.12 -4.14 -9.11
C GLN A 494 35.77 -4.25 -10.61
N ALA A 495 35.01 -5.27 -11.02
CA ALA A 495 34.56 -5.41 -12.41
C ALA A 495 33.76 -4.16 -12.87
N ILE A 496 32.83 -3.69 -12.05
CA ILE A 496 32.05 -2.45 -12.31
C ILE A 496 32.93 -1.20 -12.34
N LEU A 497 33.97 -1.15 -11.51
CA LEU A 497 34.91 -0.01 -11.49
C LEU A 497 35.68 0.10 -12.81
N PHE A 498 36.07 -1.04 -13.39
CA PHE A 498 36.83 -1.10 -14.65
C PHE A 498 35.93 -1.10 -15.89
N ASP A 499 34.70 -1.62 -15.79
CA ASP A 499 33.67 -1.57 -16.84
C ASP A 499 32.30 -1.26 -16.23
N ALA A 500 31.95 0.03 -16.23
CA ALA A 500 30.67 0.52 -15.71
C ALA A 500 29.48 0.27 -16.66
N GLU A 501 29.72 -0.19 -17.89
CA GLU A 501 28.67 -0.48 -18.88
C GLU A 501 28.32 -1.97 -18.95
N ASN A 502 28.76 -2.76 -17.96
CA ASN A 502 28.43 -4.18 -17.85
C ASN A 502 27.16 -4.42 -17.00
N PRO A 503 25.97 -4.63 -17.60
CA PRO A 503 24.75 -4.87 -16.83
C PRO A 503 24.79 -6.19 -16.05
N ASN A 504 25.57 -7.18 -16.51
CA ASN A 504 25.69 -8.47 -15.85
C ASN A 504 26.46 -8.34 -14.53
N ALA A 505 27.48 -7.48 -14.45
CA ALA A 505 28.23 -7.26 -13.22
C ALA A 505 27.35 -6.65 -12.12
N TYR A 506 26.50 -5.66 -12.46
CA TYR A 506 25.49 -5.14 -11.53
C TYR A 506 24.48 -6.22 -11.14
N GLN A 507 23.94 -6.96 -12.10
CA GLN A 507 22.98 -8.02 -11.82
C GLN A 507 23.57 -9.10 -10.87
N SER A 508 24.78 -9.58 -11.13
CA SER A 508 25.45 -10.60 -10.32
C SER A 508 25.79 -10.10 -8.92
N ARG A 509 26.20 -8.83 -8.78
CA ARG A 509 26.36 -8.20 -7.45
C ARG A 509 25.05 -8.07 -6.70
N GLY A 510 23.96 -7.73 -7.41
CA GLY A 510 22.62 -7.71 -6.84
C GLY A 510 22.16 -9.09 -6.35
N LEU A 511 22.48 -10.17 -7.10
CA LEU A 511 22.20 -11.54 -6.68
C LEU A 511 22.99 -11.91 -5.41
N ALA A 512 24.27 -11.55 -5.32
CA ALA A 512 25.09 -11.77 -4.14
C ALA A 512 24.57 -11.00 -2.91
N TYR A 513 24.17 -9.73 -3.06
CA TYR A 513 23.50 -8.99 -1.98
C TYR A 513 22.19 -9.65 -1.55
N SER A 514 21.40 -10.14 -2.52
CA SER A 514 20.16 -10.86 -2.23
C SER A 514 20.42 -12.16 -1.46
N ALA A 515 21.49 -12.90 -1.78
CA ALA A 515 21.89 -14.12 -1.07
C ALA A 515 22.30 -13.83 0.38
N LEU A 516 22.95 -12.70 0.64
CA LEU A 516 23.25 -12.20 1.99
C LEU A 516 22.05 -11.58 2.72
N GLY A 517 20.89 -11.47 2.07
CA GLY A 517 19.67 -10.90 2.65
C GLY A 517 19.53 -9.39 2.50
N ASP A 518 20.50 -8.68 1.91
CA ASP A 518 20.43 -7.23 1.68
C ASP A 518 19.61 -6.92 0.42
N LYS A 519 18.28 -7.03 0.55
CA LYS A 519 17.34 -6.84 -0.57
C LYS A 519 17.33 -5.41 -1.10
N GLN A 520 17.69 -4.42 -0.28
CA GLN A 520 17.73 -3.01 -0.70
C GLN A 520 18.90 -2.74 -1.63
N LYS A 521 20.11 -3.19 -1.27
CA LYS A 521 21.28 -3.09 -2.18
C LYS A 521 21.08 -3.89 -3.45
N ALA A 522 20.50 -5.10 -3.34
CA ALA A 522 20.14 -5.89 -4.51
C ALA A 522 19.23 -5.12 -5.49
N MET A 523 18.17 -4.49 -4.97
CA MET A 523 17.25 -3.68 -5.79
C MET A 523 17.94 -2.47 -6.46
N ALA A 524 18.89 -1.83 -5.78
CA ALA A 524 19.67 -0.73 -6.35
C ALA A 524 20.52 -1.20 -7.54
N ASP A 525 21.22 -2.33 -7.37
CA ASP A 525 22.05 -2.91 -8.43
C ASP A 525 21.21 -3.39 -9.63
N TYR A 526 20.06 -4.03 -9.41
CA TYR A 526 19.17 -4.39 -10.53
C TYR A 526 18.62 -3.15 -11.26
N THR A 527 18.38 -2.06 -10.54
CA THR A 527 17.96 -0.78 -11.16
C THR A 527 19.06 -0.21 -12.03
N GLN A 528 20.32 -0.32 -11.59
CA GLN A 528 21.45 0.10 -12.39
C GLN A 528 21.68 -0.81 -13.61
N ALA A 529 21.52 -2.13 -13.46
CA ALA A 529 21.55 -3.06 -14.58
C ALA A 529 20.51 -2.70 -15.66
N ILE A 530 19.29 -2.33 -15.26
CA ILE A 530 18.23 -1.86 -16.16
C ILE A 530 18.56 -0.51 -16.81
N ALA A 531 19.24 0.39 -16.07
CA ALA A 531 19.64 1.69 -16.60
C ALA A 531 20.71 1.56 -17.69
N VAL A 532 21.59 0.56 -17.57
CA VAL A 532 22.62 0.23 -18.56
C VAL A 532 22.01 -0.54 -19.74
N ASP A 533 21.15 -1.53 -19.47
CA ASP A 533 20.46 -2.32 -20.48
C ASP A 533 18.95 -2.47 -20.16
N ALA A 534 18.15 -1.64 -20.84
CA ALA A 534 16.70 -1.61 -20.69
C ALA A 534 15.97 -2.79 -21.36
N GLU A 535 16.68 -3.63 -22.11
CA GLU A 535 16.13 -4.83 -22.76
C GLU A 535 16.53 -6.13 -22.04
N ASN A 536 17.12 -6.05 -20.85
CA ASN A 536 17.47 -7.22 -20.03
C ASN A 536 16.26 -7.73 -19.20
N PRO A 537 15.56 -8.81 -19.61
CA PRO A 537 14.41 -9.34 -18.86
C PRO A 537 14.78 -9.86 -17.47
N MET A 538 16.01 -10.34 -17.28
CA MET A 538 16.48 -10.92 -16.02
C MET A 538 16.73 -9.87 -14.96
N ALA A 539 17.15 -8.66 -15.34
CA ALA A 539 17.28 -7.55 -14.41
C ALA A 539 15.92 -7.10 -13.86
N TYR A 540 14.90 -6.99 -14.72
CA TYR A 540 13.51 -6.75 -14.29
C TYR A 540 12.99 -7.88 -13.40
N TYR A 541 13.19 -9.13 -13.79
CA TYR A 541 12.74 -10.30 -13.02
C TYR A 541 13.36 -10.31 -11.62
N SER A 542 14.68 -10.07 -11.53
CA SER A 542 15.41 -10.04 -10.26
C SER A 542 14.98 -8.87 -9.37
N ARG A 543 14.72 -7.69 -9.96
CA ARG A 543 14.17 -6.54 -9.22
C ARG A 543 12.75 -6.79 -8.75
N GLY A 544 11.90 -7.42 -9.56
CA GLY A 544 10.55 -7.81 -9.19
C GLY A 544 10.53 -8.76 -7.99
N ARG A 545 11.47 -9.72 -7.94
CA ARG A 545 11.65 -10.60 -6.76
C ARG A 545 12.06 -9.85 -5.51
N ALA A 546 12.99 -8.90 -5.63
CA ALA A 546 13.42 -8.07 -4.50
C ALA A 546 12.28 -7.18 -3.99
N ARG A 547 11.52 -6.53 -4.88
CA ARG A 547 10.35 -5.71 -4.55
C ARG A 547 9.24 -6.52 -3.87
N TYR A 548 8.95 -7.73 -4.38
CA TYR A 548 8.00 -8.65 -3.75
C TYR A 548 8.40 -8.99 -2.32
N ALA A 549 9.67 -9.31 -2.08
CA ALA A 549 10.19 -9.63 -0.75
C ALA A 549 10.13 -8.43 0.22
N LEU A 550 10.21 -7.20 -0.29
CA LEU A 550 10.07 -5.95 0.46
C LEU A 550 8.61 -5.50 0.63
N GLY A 551 7.64 -6.24 0.07
CA GLY A 551 6.22 -5.90 0.14
C GLY A 551 5.74 -4.87 -0.90
N ASP A 552 6.61 -4.41 -1.81
CA ASP A 552 6.22 -3.58 -2.96
C ASP A 552 5.62 -4.43 -4.08
N TYR A 553 4.39 -4.89 -3.86
CA TYR A 553 3.65 -5.71 -4.84
C TYR A 553 3.32 -4.94 -6.12
N THR A 554 3.15 -3.61 -6.03
CA THR A 554 2.88 -2.76 -7.19
C THR A 554 4.07 -2.69 -8.14
N GLY A 555 5.27 -2.37 -7.63
CA GLY A 555 6.47 -2.33 -8.45
C GLY A 555 6.91 -3.71 -8.92
N ALA A 556 6.67 -4.76 -8.12
CA ALA A 556 6.91 -6.14 -8.58
C ALA A 556 6.00 -6.54 -9.75
N LEU A 557 4.73 -6.11 -9.75
CA LEU A 557 3.80 -6.35 -10.86
C LEU A 557 4.29 -5.70 -12.15
N GLU A 558 4.77 -4.45 -12.08
CA GLU A 558 5.33 -3.71 -13.21
C GLU A 558 6.56 -4.43 -13.76
N ASP A 559 7.49 -4.82 -12.89
CA ASP A 559 8.72 -5.50 -13.30
C ASP A 559 8.46 -6.86 -13.96
N TYR A 560 7.61 -7.71 -13.37
CA TYR A 560 7.29 -8.99 -14.03
C TYR A 560 6.50 -8.81 -15.32
N THR A 561 5.69 -7.75 -15.43
CA THR A 561 5.03 -7.43 -16.69
C THR A 561 6.07 -7.07 -17.75
N ARG A 562 7.06 -6.25 -17.40
CA ARG A 562 8.15 -5.91 -18.32
C ARG A 562 9.02 -7.12 -18.68
N THR A 563 9.31 -8.01 -17.73
CA THR A 563 9.97 -9.29 -18.03
C THR A 563 9.19 -10.07 -19.09
N LEU A 564 7.87 -10.17 -18.97
CA LEU A 564 7.01 -10.93 -19.87
C LEU A 564 6.76 -10.24 -21.23
N GLU A 565 6.94 -8.93 -21.32
CA GLU A 565 6.98 -8.21 -22.61
C GLU A 565 8.26 -8.53 -23.39
N LEU A 566 9.38 -8.75 -22.68
CA LEU A 566 10.69 -9.06 -23.27
C LEU A 566 10.90 -10.56 -23.49
N ASP A 567 10.35 -11.41 -22.62
CA ASP A 567 10.41 -12.87 -22.66
C ASP A 567 9.05 -13.48 -22.27
N ASP A 568 8.23 -13.75 -23.28
CA ASP A 568 6.86 -14.27 -23.11
C ASP A 568 6.79 -15.77 -22.78
N ARG A 569 7.94 -16.46 -22.71
CA ARG A 569 8.04 -17.90 -22.38
C ARG A 569 8.64 -18.12 -20.98
N ASN A 570 8.70 -17.09 -20.15
CA ASN A 570 9.21 -17.20 -18.79
C ASN A 570 8.14 -17.72 -17.81
N ALA A 571 8.09 -19.03 -17.57
CA ALA A 571 7.13 -19.65 -16.66
C ALA A 571 7.22 -19.14 -15.22
N ASP A 572 8.44 -18.88 -14.73
CA ASP A 572 8.68 -18.35 -13.39
C ASP A 572 8.16 -16.91 -13.24
N ALA A 573 8.31 -16.08 -14.27
CA ALA A 573 7.78 -14.72 -14.25
C ALA A 573 6.25 -14.71 -14.20
N TYR A 574 5.57 -15.58 -14.95
CA TYR A 574 4.12 -15.79 -14.82
C TYR A 574 3.72 -16.26 -13.42
N THR A 575 4.44 -17.24 -12.87
CA THR A 575 4.18 -17.79 -11.53
C THR A 575 4.34 -16.72 -10.44
N ASN A 576 5.41 -15.92 -10.53
CA ASN A 576 5.66 -14.83 -9.57
C ASN A 576 4.68 -13.66 -9.75
N ARG A 577 4.27 -13.34 -10.99
CA ARG A 577 3.23 -12.33 -11.25
C ARG A 577 1.87 -12.77 -10.72
N CYS A 578 1.57 -14.07 -10.82
CA CYS A 578 0.42 -14.69 -10.17
C CYS A 578 0.48 -14.53 -8.63
N SER A 579 1.63 -14.80 -7.99
CA SER A 579 1.81 -14.54 -6.54
C SER A 579 1.60 -13.07 -6.17
N VAL A 580 2.12 -12.13 -6.96
CA VAL A 580 1.91 -10.69 -6.76
C VAL A 580 0.42 -10.35 -6.81
N GLN A 581 -0.30 -10.87 -7.80
CA GLN A 581 -1.73 -10.60 -7.98
C GLN A 581 -2.60 -11.19 -6.87
N LEU A 582 -2.21 -12.34 -6.30
CA LEU A 582 -2.82 -12.88 -5.07
C LEU A 582 -2.73 -11.90 -3.91
N ASN A 583 -1.54 -11.34 -3.65
CA ASN A 583 -1.33 -10.37 -2.57
C ASN A 583 -2.08 -9.05 -2.81
N LEU A 584 -2.35 -8.70 -4.08
CA LEU A 584 -3.16 -7.56 -4.48
C LEU A 584 -4.68 -7.85 -4.52
N GLY A 585 -5.11 -9.07 -4.19
CA GLY A 585 -6.52 -9.49 -4.22
C GLY A 585 -7.12 -9.63 -5.63
N LYS A 586 -6.29 -9.72 -6.68
CA LYS A 586 -6.72 -9.80 -8.09
C LYS A 586 -6.79 -11.26 -8.55
N TYR A 587 -7.71 -12.03 -7.99
CA TYR A 587 -7.74 -13.50 -8.13
C TYR A 587 -7.93 -14.00 -9.57
N ASP A 588 -8.84 -13.40 -10.35
CA ASP A 588 -9.06 -13.81 -11.76
C ASP A 588 -7.79 -13.66 -12.60
N ARG A 589 -7.07 -12.55 -12.41
CA ARG A 589 -5.80 -12.32 -13.11
C ARG A 589 -4.74 -13.31 -12.65
N ALA A 590 -4.69 -13.60 -11.35
CA ALA A 590 -3.74 -14.55 -10.80
C ALA A 590 -3.95 -15.94 -11.42
N ILE A 591 -5.20 -16.39 -11.56
CA ILE A 591 -5.54 -17.64 -12.24
C ILE A 591 -5.06 -17.63 -13.70
N ALA A 592 -5.26 -16.53 -14.43
CA ALA A 592 -4.80 -16.42 -15.82
C ALA A 592 -3.28 -16.52 -15.93
N ASP A 593 -2.53 -15.80 -15.09
CA ASP A 593 -1.06 -15.85 -15.07
C ASP A 593 -0.54 -17.24 -14.68
N CYS A 594 -1.05 -17.83 -13.60
CA CYS A 594 -0.65 -19.17 -13.19
C CYS A 594 -0.99 -20.21 -14.27
N THR A 595 -2.12 -20.09 -14.96
CA THR A 595 -2.48 -20.99 -16.07
C THR A 595 -1.52 -20.85 -17.23
N ARG A 596 -1.17 -19.62 -17.62
CA ARG A 596 -0.18 -19.40 -18.68
C ARG A 596 1.21 -19.92 -18.31
N GLY A 597 1.63 -19.76 -17.05
CA GLY A 597 2.87 -20.35 -16.54
C GLY A 597 2.86 -21.89 -16.64
N LEU A 598 1.74 -22.52 -16.29
CA LEU A 598 1.57 -23.98 -16.35
C LEU A 598 1.47 -24.54 -17.78
N GLU A 599 1.00 -23.76 -18.75
CA GLU A 599 1.08 -24.11 -20.17
C GLU A 599 2.53 -24.18 -20.68
N ILE A 600 3.43 -23.42 -20.07
CA ILE A 600 4.86 -23.38 -20.41
C ILE A 600 5.63 -24.45 -19.63
N ASP A 601 5.45 -24.50 -18.30
CA ASP A 601 6.03 -25.51 -17.43
C ASP A 601 4.95 -26.21 -16.58
N PRO A 602 4.47 -27.38 -17.01
CA PRO A 602 3.49 -28.18 -16.27
C PRO A 602 4.00 -28.75 -14.94
N ARG A 603 5.31 -28.65 -14.64
CA ARG A 603 5.91 -29.15 -13.38
C ARG A 603 6.07 -28.06 -12.32
N ALA A 604 5.63 -26.83 -12.60
CA ALA A 604 5.68 -25.72 -11.67
C ALA A 604 4.64 -25.87 -10.53
N TRP A 605 4.96 -26.67 -9.51
CA TRP A 605 4.08 -26.93 -8.37
C TRP A 605 3.66 -25.65 -7.61
N VAL A 606 4.51 -24.62 -7.61
CA VAL A 606 4.21 -23.30 -7.02
C VAL A 606 3.04 -22.63 -7.75
N ALA A 607 2.97 -22.74 -9.07
CA ALA A 607 1.88 -22.18 -9.87
C ALA A 607 0.54 -22.87 -9.56
N TYR A 608 0.53 -24.20 -9.43
CA TYR A 608 -0.64 -24.94 -8.96
C TYR A 608 -1.07 -24.50 -7.55
N SER A 609 -0.12 -24.40 -6.60
CA SER A 609 -0.41 -23.96 -5.23
C SER A 609 -1.01 -22.55 -5.19
N ASN A 610 -0.45 -21.62 -5.98
CA ASN A 610 -0.97 -20.26 -6.09
C ASN A 610 -2.36 -20.21 -6.75
N ARG A 611 -2.57 -20.97 -7.82
CA ARG A 611 -3.86 -21.04 -8.52
C ARG A 611 -4.95 -21.65 -7.62
N CYS A 612 -4.60 -22.65 -6.81
CA CYS A 612 -5.47 -23.20 -5.76
C CYS A 612 -5.94 -22.10 -4.79
N VAL A 613 -5.03 -21.26 -4.28
CA VAL A 613 -5.39 -20.14 -3.39
C VAL A 613 -6.27 -19.12 -4.11
N ALA A 614 -5.99 -18.80 -5.37
CA ALA A 614 -6.81 -17.86 -6.14
C ALA A 614 -8.25 -18.38 -6.32
N ARG A 615 -8.40 -19.64 -6.74
CA ARG A 615 -9.68 -20.32 -6.92
C ARG A 615 -10.46 -20.45 -5.63
N TYR A 616 -9.79 -20.75 -4.51
CA TYR A 616 -10.40 -20.76 -3.19
C TYR A 616 -11.05 -19.41 -2.84
N ASN A 617 -10.34 -18.30 -3.07
CA ASN A 617 -10.88 -16.95 -2.80
C ASN A 617 -12.05 -16.57 -3.72
N LEU A 618 -12.13 -17.16 -4.91
CA LEU A 618 -13.29 -17.06 -5.82
C LEU A 618 -14.39 -18.10 -5.53
N GLN A 619 -14.26 -18.86 -4.43
CA GLN A 619 -15.20 -19.92 -4.03
C GLN A 619 -15.32 -21.08 -5.03
N GLN A 620 -14.32 -21.25 -5.91
CA GLN A 620 -14.18 -22.37 -6.85
C GLN A 620 -13.49 -23.54 -6.14
N TYR A 621 -14.15 -24.08 -5.10
CA TYR A 621 -13.53 -25.05 -4.19
C TYR A 621 -13.12 -26.38 -4.87
N PRO A 622 -13.93 -26.99 -5.76
CA PRO A 622 -13.52 -28.22 -6.45
C PRO A 622 -12.23 -28.04 -7.27
N GLU A 623 -12.16 -26.96 -8.04
CA GLU A 623 -11.00 -26.64 -8.89
C GLU A 623 -9.78 -26.23 -8.07
N ALA A 624 -9.98 -25.63 -6.90
CA ALA A 624 -8.91 -25.38 -5.94
C ALA A 624 -8.34 -26.69 -5.38
N ILE A 625 -9.19 -27.65 -5.01
CA ILE A 625 -8.77 -28.97 -4.50
C ILE A 625 -7.96 -29.72 -5.55
N GLU A 626 -8.36 -29.67 -6.83
CA GLU A 626 -7.63 -30.26 -7.94
C GLU A 626 -6.22 -29.66 -8.07
N ASP A 627 -6.12 -28.33 -8.12
CA ASP A 627 -4.83 -27.63 -8.22
C ASP A 627 -3.92 -27.94 -7.03
N CYS A 628 -4.44 -27.88 -5.80
CA CYS A 628 -3.66 -28.23 -4.62
C CYS A 628 -3.23 -29.71 -4.62
N THR A 629 -4.02 -30.61 -5.21
CA THR A 629 -3.65 -32.02 -5.35
C THR A 629 -2.53 -32.19 -6.36
N GLN A 630 -2.59 -31.52 -7.51
CA GLN A 630 -1.50 -31.51 -8.49
C GLN A 630 -0.20 -30.92 -7.89
N ALA A 631 -0.29 -29.86 -7.10
CA ALA A 631 0.86 -29.32 -6.38
C ALA A 631 1.50 -30.35 -5.42
N LEU A 632 0.68 -31.15 -4.73
CA LEU A 632 1.14 -32.18 -3.78
C LEU A 632 1.66 -33.45 -4.47
N GLU A 633 1.16 -33.79 -5.66
CA GLU A 633 1.73 -34.87 -6.49
C GLU A 633 3.16 -34.52 -6.94
N LEU A 634 3.40 -33.26 -7.30
CA LEU A 634 4.72 -32.75 -7.70
C LEU A 634 5.63 -32.46 -6.50
N SER A 635 5.07 -32.08 -5.35
CA SER A 635 5.81 -31.74 -4.13
C SER A 635 5.13 -32.28 -2.86
N PRO A 636 5.31 -33.57 -2.53
CA PRO A 636 4.58 -34.24 -1.44
C PRO A 636 4.89 -33.72 -0.03
N ASN A 637 6.00 -33.00 0.16
CA ASN A 637 6.44 -32.46 1.45
C ASN A 637 6.06 -30.98 1.65
N HIS A 638 5.17 -30.43 0.81
CA HIS A 638 4.76 -29.03 0.89
C HIS A 638 3.61 -28.82 1.90
N ALA A 639 3.95 -28.54 3.16
CA ALA A 639 2.98 -28.34 4.25
C ALA A 639 1.85 -27.34 3.93
N LYS A 640 2.18 -26.20 3.29
CA LYS A 640 1.18 -25.16 2.96
C LYS A 640 0.15 -25.64 1.95
N ALA A 641 0.50 -26.48 0.97
CA ALA A 641 -0.50 -27.01 0.03
C ALA A 641 -1.48 -27.97 0.71
N TYR A 642 -1.04 -28.76 1.69
CA TYR A 642 -1.97 -29.53 2.52
C TYR A 642 -2.93 -28.59 3.28
N SER A 643 -2.44 -27.54 3.94
CA SER A 643 -3.30 -26.56 4.61
C SER A 643 -4.29 -25.89 3.65
N ASN A 644 -3.85 -25.47 2.46
CA ASN A 644 -4.71 -24.84 1.45
C ASN A 644 -5.78 -25.81 0.92
N ARG A 645 -5.42 -27.07 0.67
CA ARG A 645 -6.38 -28.10 0.26
C ARG A 645 -7.39 -28.41 1.38
N GLY A 646 -6.92 -28.47 2.62
CA GLY A 646 -7.76 -28.60 3.81
C GLY A 646 -8.77 -27.46 3.90
N MET A 647 -8.36 -26.21 3.66
CA MET A 647 -9.26 -25.05 3.65
C MET A 647 -10.35 -25.17 2.58
N ALA A 648 -9.97 -25.55 1.36
CA ALA A 648 -10.93 -25.76 0.28
C ALA A 648 -11.91 -26.92 0.57
N ARG A 649 -11.42 -28.00 1.18
CA ARG A 649 -12.24 -29.15 1.62
C ARG A 649 -13.21 -28.77 2.74
N THR A 650 -12.76 -28.01 3.75
CA THR A 650 -13.62 -27.47 4.81
C THR A 650 -14.76 -26.65 4.19
N ALA A 651 -14.45 -25.73 3.28
CA ALA A 651 -15.46 -24.89 2.62
C ALA A 651 -16.46 -25.69 1.76
N LEU A 652 -16.05 -26.86 1.25
CA LEU A 652 -16.91 -27.79 0.53
C LEU A 652 -17.67 -28.78 1.44
N GLY A 653 -17.48 -28.70 2.77
CA GLY A 653 -18.09 -29.59 3.76
C GLY A 653 -17.44 -30.97 3.88
N GLN A 654 -16.27 -31.18 3.26
CA GLN A 654 -15.50 -32.43 3.33
C GLN A 654 -14.63 -32.47 4.60
N ILE A 655 -15.28 -32.44 5.76
CA ILE A 655 -14.63 -32.16 7.05
C ILE A 655 -13.56 -33.21 7.43
N GLU A 656 -13.83 -34.50 7.25
CA GLU A 656 -12.84 -35.55 7.59
C GLU A 656 -11.58 -35.46 6.71
N ALA A 657 -11.77 -35.30 5.40
CA ALA A 657 -10.65 -35.14 4.47
C ALA A 657 -9.85 -33.84 4.72
N ALA A 658 -10.51 -32.79 5.22
CA ALA A 658 -9.83 -31.57 5.64
C ALA A 658 -8.98 -31.79 6.91
N ILE A 659 -9.50 -32.51 7.90
CA ILE A 659 -8.77 -32.88 9.12
C ILE A 659 -7.51 -33.69 8.79
N ASP A 660 -7.59 -34.62 7.83
CA ASP A 660 -6.44 -35.39 7.36
C ASP A 660 -5.37 -34.49 6.73
N ASP A 661 -5.79 -33.57 5.86
CA ASP A 661 -4.88 -32.59 5.23
C ASP A 661 -4.20 -31.70 6.26
N TYR A 662 -4.95 -31.10 7.20
CA TYR A 662 -4.34 -30.30 8.25
C TYR A 662 -3.41 -31.12 9.15
N THR A 663 -3.72 -32.39 9.38
CA THR A 663 -2.85 -33.30 10.14
C THR A 663 -1.54 -33.57 9.42
N GLN A 664 -1.56 -33.74 8.09
CA GLN A 664 -0.32 -33.82 7.31
C GLN A 664 0.45 -32.50 7.31
N ALA A 665 -0.24 -31.36 7.18
CA ALA A 665 0.39 -30.04 7.26
C ALA A 665 1.13 -29.83 8.60
N ILE A 666 0.48 -30.18 9.72
CA ILE A 666 1.05 -30.12 11.08
C ILE A 666 2.20 -31.12 11.24
N ARG A 667 2.11 -32.32 10.65
CA ARG A 667 3.21 -33.28 10.67
C ARG A 667 4.46 -32.75 9.99
N LEU A 668 4.29 -32.08 8.85
CA LEU A 668 5.37 -31.48 8.08
C LEU A 668 5.89 -30.17 8.71
N ASN A 669 5.02 -29.40 9.37
CA ASN A 669 5.38 -28.18 10.10
C ASN A 669 4.67 -28.11 11.47
N PRO A 670 5.27 -28.68 12.53
CA PRO A 670 4.68 -28.72 13.88
C PRO A 670 4.55 -27.35 14.57
N HIS A 671 5.13 -26.29 14.01
CA HIS A 671 5.07 -24.94 14.56
C HIS A 671 4.08 -24.03 13.82
N ASP A 672 3.27 -24.57 12.90
CA ASP A 672 2.25 -23.80 12.18
C ASP A 672 0.99 -23.59 13.04
N ALA A 673 0.96 -22.48 13.77
CA ALA A 673 -0.21 -22.10 14.58
C ALA A 673 -1.51 -21.99 13.77
N VAL A 674 -1.44 -21.58 12.50
CA VAL A 674 -2.63 -21.43 11.63
C VAL A 674 -3.18 -22.80 11.25
N ALA A 675 -2.32 -23.77 10.93
CA ALA A 675 -2.76 -25.14 10.64
C ALA A 675 -3.49 -25.79 11.83
N TYR A 676 -2.99 -25.59 13.06
CA TYR A 676 -3.70 -26.01 14.28
C TYR A 676 -5.06 -25.30 14.41
N SER A 677 -5.12 -23.99 14.21
CA SER A 677 -6.38 -23.25 14.32
C SER A 677 -7.42 -23.71 13.28
N ASN A 678 -6.99 -23.99 12.05
CA ASN A 678 -7.84 -24.49 10.98
C ASN A 678 -8.35 -25.91 11.25
N ARG A 679 -7.49 -26.81 11.75
CA ARG A 679 -7.92 -28.15 12.17
C ARG A 679 -8.87 -28.10 13.36
N GLY A 680 -8.62 -27.20 14.31
CA GLY A 680 -9.52 -26.95 15.44
C GLY A 680 -10.92 -26.50 14.99
N LEU A 681 -11.01 -25.64 13.96
CA LEU A 681 -12.29 -25.27 13.34
C LEU A 681 -12.99 -26.47 12.69
N ALA A 682 -12.26 -27.30 11.95
CA ALA A 682 -12.83 -28.52 11.36
C ALA A 682 -13.32 -29.53 12.42
N TYR A 683 -12.63 -29.64 13.56
CA TYR A 683 -13.12 -30.40 14.71
C TYR A 683 -14.38 -29.80 15.33
N ALA A 684 -14.48 -28.47 15.41
CA ALA A 684 -15.68 -27.80 15.91
C ALA A 684 -16.89 -28.05 15.00
N GLU A 685 -16.71 -28.04 13.67
CA GLU A 685 -17.78 -28.38 12.71
C GLU A 685 -18.23 -29.84 12.82
N SER A 686 -17.31 -30.78 13.10
CA SER A 686 -17.65 -32.17 13.40
C SER A 686 -18.14 -32.39 14.85
N LYS A 687 -18.32 -31.30 15.63
CA LYS A 687 -18.76 -31.28 17.04
C LYS A 687 -17.83 -32.00 18.01
N ASP A 688 -16.58 -32.28 17.62
CA ASP A 688 -15.53 -32.75 18.54
C ASP A 688 -14.90 -31.55 19.25
N TYR A 689 -15.69 -30.87 20.09
CA TYR A 689 -15.29 -29.64 20.77
C TYR A 689 -14.05 -29.81 21.67
N ARG A 690 -13.81 -31.03 22.18
CA ARG A 690 -12.63 -31.33 22.99
C ARG A 690 -11.36 -31.18 22.16
N LYS A 691 -11.27 -31.87 21.00
CA LYS A 691 -10.12 -31.73 20.11
C LYS A 691 -10.00 -30.31 19.54
N ALA A 692 -11.14 -29.66 19.28
CA ALA A 692 -11.15 -28.28 18.81
C ALA A 692 -10.49 -27.32 19.82
N ILE A 693 -10.82 -27.42 21.13
CA ILE A 693 -10.18 -26.61 22.18
C ILE A 693 -8.69 -26.95 22.34
N GLU A 694 -8.31 -28.23 22.25
CA GLU A 694 -6.91 -28.66 22.30
C GLU A 694 -6.09 -27.99 21.18
N ASP A 695 -6.58 -28.05 19.94
CA ASP A 695 -5.92 -27.46 18.78
C ASP A 695 -5.87 -25.92 18.85
N GLN A 696 -6.97 -25.25 19.25
CA GLN A 696 -6.93 -23.79 19.43
C GLN A 696 -5.97 -23.37 20.54
N THR A 697 -5.89 -24.14 21.63
CA THR A 697 -4.96 -23.87 22.73
C THR A 697 -3.51 -24.06 22.28
N GLN A 698 -3.24 -25.06 21.44
CA GLN A 698 -1.92 -25.24 20.85
C GLN A 698 -1.57 -24.11 19.87
N ALA A 699 -2.52 -23.67 19.04
CA ALA A 699 -2.35 -22.51 18.16
C ALA A 699 -1.98 -21.25 18.94
N ILE A 700 -2.69 -20.97 20.05
CA ILE A 700 -2.40 -19.85 20.96
C ILE A 700 -1.03 -20.01 21.63
N ARG A 701 -0.64 -21.22 22.01
CA ARG A 701 0.69 -21.48 22.60
C ARG A 701 1.82 -21.18 21.60
N LEU A 702 1.64 -21.56 20.34
CA LEU A 702 2.62 -21.33 19.27
C LEU A 702 2.66 -19.86 18.85
N ASN A 703 1.51 -19.18 18.83
CA ASN A 703 1.41 -17.76 18.50
C ASN A 703 0.39 -17.07 19.43
N PRO A 704 0.86 -16.48 20.56
CA PRO A 704 0.00 -15.75 21.50
C PRO A 704 -0.65 -14.49 20.92
N GLU A 705 -0.22 -14.03 19.75
CA GLU A 705 -0.82 -12.89 19.04
C GLU A 705 -1.81 -13.33 17.94
N LEU A 706 -2.13 -14.62 17.85
CA LEU A 706 -3.10 -15.13 16.89
C LEU A 706 -4.53 -14.87 17.39
N GLY A 707 -5.01 -13.62 17.23
CA GLY A 707 -6.34 -13.19 17.70
C GLY A 707 -7.49 -14.06 17.21
N VAL A 708 -7.40 -14.59 15.98
CA VAL A 708 -8.41 -15.51 15.42
C VAL A 708 -8.53 -16.81 16.21
N ALA A 709 -7.43 -17.33 16.79
CA ALA A 709 -7.48 -18.56 17.58
C ALA A 709 -8.18 -18.34 18.92
N TYR A 710 -8.00 -17.17 19.55
CA TYR A 710 -8.78 -16.77 20.72
C TYR A 710 -10.26 -16.63 20.38
N PHE A 711 -10.59 -15.94 19.28
CA PHE A 711 -11.98 -15.78 18.85
C PHE A 711 -12.64 -17.15 18.62
N ASN A 712 -12.00 -18.04 17.86
CA ASN A 712 -12.49 -19.37 17.57
C ASN A 712 -12.68 -20.21 18.85
N ARG A 713 -11.72 -20.18 19.78
CA ARG A 713 -11.84 -20.89 21.07
C ARG A 713 -12.96 -20.33 21.93
N GLY A 714 -13.15 -19.01 21.95
CA GLY A 714 -14.26 -18.34 22.62
C GLY A 714 -15.62 -18.77 22.06
N THR A 715 -15.75 -18.85 20.74
CA THR A 715 -16.97 -19.36 20.08
C THR A 715 -17.26 -20.81 20.45
N ILE A 716 -16.24 -21.68 20.48
CA ILE A 716 -16.40 -23.09 20.88
C ILE A 716 -16.81 -23.18 22.35
N ARG A 717 -16.17 -22.43 23.25
CA ARG A 717 -16.53 -22.37 24.68
C ARG A 717 -17.96 -21.87 24.90
N ARG A 718 -18.41 -20.88 24.12
CA ARG A 718 -19.81 -20.42 24.13
C ARG A 718 -20.77 -21.55 23.74
N GLN A 719 -20.46 -22.33 22.71
CA GLN A 719 -21.28 -23.49 22.31
C GLN A 719 -21.31 -24.58 23.39
N MET A 720 -20.24 -24.72 24.16
CA MET A 720 -20.16 -25.60 25.34
C MET A 720 -20.79 -25.00 26.62
N ASN A 721 -21.38 -23.81 26.54
CA ASN A 721 -21.96 -23.06 27.66
C ASN A 721 -20.94 -22.64 28.75
N ASP A 722 -19.65 -22.60 28.43
CA ASP A 722 -18.59 -21.98 29.25
C ASP A 722 -18.53 -20.47 28.97
N ARG A 723 -19.49 -19.73 29.55
CA ARG A 723 -19.58 -18.28 29.37
C ARG A 723 -18.35 -17.52 29.90
N PRO A 724 -17.83 -17.81 31.11
CA PRO A 724 -16.66 -17.09 31.62
C PRO A 724 -15.43 -17.26 30.72
N GLY A 725 -15.14 -18.50 30.29
CA GLY A 725 -14.01 -18.77 29.41
C GLY A 725 -14.20 -18.18 28.01
N ALA A 726 -15.44 -18.09 27.50
CA ALA A 726 -15.74 -17.43 26.23
C ALA A 726 -15.50 -15.91 26.30
N ILE A 727 -15.96 -15.25 27.36
CA ILE A 727 -15.76 -13.79 27.55
C ILE A 727 -14.26 -13.47 27.63
N GLU A 728 -13.48 -14.26 28.39
CA GLU A 728 -12.02 -14.08 28.48
C GLU A 728 -11.34 -14.17 27.12
N ASP A 729 -11.68 -15.18 26.33
CA ASP A 729 -11.12 -15.39 24.99
C ASP A 729 -11.53 -14.27 24.02
N PHE A 730 -12.79 -13.82 24.04
CA PHE A 730 -13.22 -12.69 23.21
C PHE A 730 -12.56 -11.37 23.63
N GLN A 731 -12.33 -11.13 24.92
CA GLN A 731 -11.59 -9.95 25.39
C GLN A 731 -10.15 -9.97 24.88
N ARG A 732 -9.50 -11.13 24.90
CA ARG A 732 -8.16 -11.28 24.36
C ARG A 732 -8.14 -11.09 22.84
N ALA A 733 -9.09 -11.69 22.12
CA ALA A 733 -9.24 -11.50 20.67
C ALA A 733 -9.43 -10.02 20.30
N ALA A 734 -10.31 -9.30 21.03
CA ALA A 734 -10.54 -7.87 20.83
C ALA A 734 -9.25 -7.06 21.01
N THR A 735 -8.51 -7.32 22.09
CA THR A 735 -7.23 -6.63 22.37
C THR A 735 -6.22 -6.85 21.25
N THR A 736 -6.00 -8.11 20.85
CA THR A 736 -5.05 -8.46 19.79
C THR A 736 -5.46 -7.88 18.43
N CYS A 737 -6.76 -7.88 18.11
CA CYS A 737 -7.26 -7.30 16.87
C CYS A 737 -7.09 -5.78 16.84
N LEU A 738 -7.31 -5.11 17.97
CA LEU A 738 -7.10 -3.68 18.11
C LEU A 738 -5.61 -3.30 18.02
N ASP A 739 -4.71 -4.10 18.60
CA ASP A 739 -3.25 -3.91 18.48
C ASP A 739 -2.76 -4.00 17.03
N ARG A 740 -3.47 -4.74 16.17
CA ARG A 740 -3.18 -4.89 14.74
C ARG A 740 -4.02 -3.98 13.83
N GLY A 741 -4.80 -3.07 14.38
CA GLY A 741 -5.67 -2.17 13.60
C GLY A 741 -6.82 -2.88 12.87
N MET A 742 -7.15 -4.13 13.25
CA MET A 742 -8.23 -4.93 12.64
C MET A 742 -9.56 -4.60 13.31
N VAL A 743 -10.17 -3.48 12.92
CA VAL A 743 -11.38 -2.92 13.52
C VAL A 743 -12.58 -3.88 13.46
N SER A 744 -12.81 -4.53 12.32
CA SER A 744 -13.94 -5.47 12.17
C SER A 744 -13.85 -6.67 13.12
N CYS A 745 -12.65 -7.20 13.33
CA CYS A 745 -12.43 -8.27 14.30
C CYS A 745 -12.70 -7.80 15.73
N TYR A 746 -12.26 -6.58 16.08
CA TYR A 746 -12.53 -5.98 17.38
C TYR A 746 -14.04 -5.83 17.62
N ASP A 747 -14.77 -5.27 16.66
CA ASP A 747 -16.22 -5.07 16.75
C ASP A 747 -16.96 -6.40 16.92
N ASN A 748 -16.58 -7.44 16.17
CA ASN A 748 -17.16 -8.77 16.29
C ASN A 748 -16.94 -9.36 17.70
N ALA A 749 -15.72 -9.24 18.24
CA ALA A 749 -15.40 -9.73 19.57
C ALA A 749 -16.18 -8.96 20.66
N GLN A 750 -16.33 -7.64 20.53
CA GLN A 750 -17.14 -6.83 21.45
C GLN A 750 -18.63 -7.18 21.38
N SER A 751 -19.15 -7.43 20.18
CA SER A 751 -20.53 -7.90 19.98
C SER A 751 -20.78 -9.23 20.71
N GLU A 752 -19.90 -10.22 20.56
CA GLU A 752 -20.03 -11.50 21.26
C GLU A 752 -19.93 -11.35 22.79
N ILE A 753 -19.06 -10.45 23.29
CA ILE A 753 -19.01 -10.12 24.73
C ILE A 753 -20.34 -9.52 25.20
N GLY A 754 -20.93 -8.61 24.41
CA GLY A 754 -22.21 -7.98 24.73
C GLY A 754 -23.37 -8.98 24.80
N GLN A 755 -23.37 -9.99 23.93
CA GLN A 755 -24.41 -11.05 23.93
C GLN A 755 -24.28 -12.03 25.12
N LEU A 756 -23.11 -12.11 25.75
CA LEU A 756 -22.82 -13.03 26.85
C LEU A 756 -23.00 -12.41 28.25
N LYS A 757 -23.12 -11.09 28.33
CA LYS A 757 -23.42 -10.33 29.55
C LYS A 757 -24.93 -10.19 29.71
#